data_AF-A0A151T6B6-F1
#
_entry.id   AF-A0A151T6B6-F1
#
_cell.length_a   1.000
_cell.length_b   1.000
_cell.length_c   1.000
_cell.angle_alpha   90.00
_cell.angle_beta   90.00
_cell.angle_gamma   90.00
#
_symmetry.space_group_name_H-M   'P 1'
#
loop_
_entity.id
_entity.type
_entity.pdbx_description
1 polymer ?
#
loop_
_entity_poly.entity_id
_entity_poly.type
_entity_poly.pdbx_seq_one_letter_code
_entity_poly.pdbx_strand_id
1 'polypeptide(L)'
;MEETSLCCEQLPDGCIEVQKEEDGVLIELDCQNGFPEGRKEFVAPAVGMEFESYDDAYNYYICYAKEVGFRVRVKNSWFKRNSREKYGAVLCCSSQGFKRIKDVNHLRKETRTGCPAMIRMRLVESQRWRVLEVMLEHNHMLGAKVHKSVKKMGTGTKRKSLPSSDAEGQTIKLYRALVIDAGGNGNSNSSAREDRAFSEFSNKLNLRRGDTQAIYNFLCRMQLTNPNFFYLMDFSDEGHLRNAFWVDARSRAACGYFGDVIYFDNSYLSNKFEIPLVTFVGINHHGQSVLLGCGLLSSETTESYIWLFRTWVKCMSGCSPQTIITDRCKALQSAIVEVFPRSHHCFGLSLIMKKVPEKLGGLHNYDAIRKSLIKAVYETLKVIEFEAAWGFMIQRFGVSDHEWLRSLYEDRVRWAPVYLKDKFFAGMSAAHPGESISPFFDRYVHKQTPLKEFLDKYELALHKKHKEESFADIESRSSSPLLKTRCSFEFQLSRLYTREMFMKFQLEVEEVYSCFGTTQLHVDGSIIIFLVKERVLVEGNRREIRDFEVLYSRTAGEVRCICNCFNFYGYLCRHALCVLNFNGVEEIPHKYILSRWKKDYKRLYVPDHSTSSVDDTDCSQWSNQLFRSALQVVEEGILSLDHYNVALQSLEESLSKVHDVEQRQE
;
A
#
# COMPACT_ATOMS: atom_id res chain seq x y z
N MET A 1 38.39 14.28 -59.67
CA MET A 1 38.26 15.74 -59.76
C MET A 1 38.20 16.24 -58.34
N GLU A 2 39.39 16.33 -57.74
CA GLU A 2 40.24 17.54 -57.71
C GLU A 2 39.74 18.46 -56.58
N GLU A 3 40.43 18.49 -55.44
CA GLU A 3 41.67 19.26 -55.16
C GLU A 3 41.38 20.77 -54.99
N THR A 4 41.38 21.25 -53.73
CA THR A 4 42.44 22.03 -53.05
C THR A 4 42.48 23.51 -53.44
N SER A 5 42.55 24.45 -52.49
CA SER A 5 43.79 25.10 -51.98
C SER A 5 43.33 26.34 -51.17
N LEU A 6 43.98 26.94 -50.15
CA LEU A 6 45.38 27.14 -49.71
C LEU A 6 45.44 27.03 -48.16
N CYS A 7 46.42 26.46 -47.44
CA CYS A 7 47.88 26.68 -47.32
C CYS A 7 48.35 28.05 -46.73
N CYS A 8 48.93 28.01 -45.53
CA CYS A 8 50.32 28.44 -45.28
C CYS A 8 50.89 27.82 -43.98
N GLU A 9 52.14 27.38 -44.05
CA GLU A 9 52.93 26.54 -43.12
C GLU A 9 53.78 27.37 -42.13
N GLN A 10 54.30 26.73 -41.07
CA GLN A 10 55.75 26.54 -40.81
C GLN A 10 56.04 25.87 -39.43
N LEU A 11 56.99 24.92 -39.43
CA LEU A 11 57.71 24.20 -38.33
C LEU A 11 59.24 24.38 -38.62
N PRO A 12 60.23 23.70 -37.98
CA PRO A 12 60.57 23.36 -36.56
C PRO A 12 62.09 23.60 -36.23
N ASP A 13 62.54 23.34 -34.98
CA ASP A 13 63.87 22.75 -34.56
C ASP A 13 64.06 22.95 -33.03
N GLY A 14 64.76 22.16 -32.19
CA GLY A 14 65.66 21.01 -32.33
C GLY A 14 66.09 20.51 -30.92
N CYS A 15 66.67 19.30 -30.85
CA CYS A 15 67.04 18.52 -29.64
C CYS A 15 68.40 18.89 -29.03
N ILE A 16 68.60 18.71 -27.70
CA ILE A 16 69.88 18.27 -27.06
C ILE A 16 69.58 17.46 -25.77
N GLU A 17 70.13 16.24 -25.70
CA GLU A 17 70.35 15.40 -24.50
C GLU A 17 71.68 15.75 -23.82
N VAL A 18 71.79 15.62 -22.48
CA VAL A 18 72.99 15.09 -21.78
C VAL A 18 72.57 14.39 -20.48
N GLN A 19 73.07 13.15 -20.31
CA GLN A 19 72.95 12.21 -19.19
C GLN A 19 74.04 12.41 -18.11
N LYS A 20 73.85 11.92 -16.86
CA LYS A 20 74.60 10.84 -16.13
C LYS A 20 74.93 11.37 -14.72
N GLU A 21 75.07 10.64 -13.60
CA GLU A 21 75.32 9.23 -13.24
C GLU A 21 74.82 9.05 -11.78
N GLU A 22 74.06 8.00 -11.45
CA GLU A 22 74.45 6.87 -10.58
C GLU A 22 75.27 7.18 -9.29
N ASP A 23 74.69 6.89 -8.12
CA ASP A 23 75.26 5.90 -7.20
C ASP A 23 74.21 5.39 -6.20
N GLY A 24 74.23 4.09 -5.94
CA GLY A 24 73.34 3.41 -4.99
C GLY A 24 73.94 3.28 -3.59
N VAL A 25 73.14 2.83 -2.63
CA VAL A 25 73.46 1.81 -1.58
C VAL A 25 72.21 1.62 -0.69
N LEU A 26 71.90 0.35 -0.45
CA LEU A 26 70.89 -0.23 0.44
C LEU A 26 71.55 -0.52 1.82
N ILE A 27 70.77 -0.87 2.86
CA ILE A 27 71.19 -1.39 4.20
C ILE A 27 71.40 -0.25 5.24
N GLU A 28 70.82 -0.18 6.45
CA GLU A 28 70.01 -1.04 7.32
C GLU A 28 69.41 -0.17 8.47
N LEU A 29 68.39 -0.70 9.17
CA LEU A 29 68.15 -0.71 10.65
C LEU A 29 68.58 0.54 11.46
N ASP A 30 67.84 1.08 12.43
CA ASP A 30 66.82 0.58 13.33
C ASP A 30 66.33 1.82 14.10
N CYS A 31 65.03 2.05 14.20
CA CYS A 31 64.49 2.96 15.20
C CYS A 31 63.25 2.31 15.81
N GLN A 32 63.51 1.25 16.60
CA GLN A 32 62.64 0.91 17.71
C GLN A 32 62.48 2.14 18.61
N ASN A 33 61.27 2.68 18.68
CA ASN A 33 60.60 2.97 19.94
C ASN A 33 59.12 3.21 19.66
N GLY A 34 58.35 2.13 19.82
CA GLY A 34 56.90 2.20 19.87
C GLY A 34 56.43 2.94 21.11
N PHE A 35 55.44 3.81 20.94
CA PHE A 35 54.44 4.08 21.97
C PHE A 35 53.13 3.46 21.49
N PRO A 36 52.45 2.63 22.31
CA PRO A 36 51.23 1.96 21.91
C PRO A 36 50.07 2.95 21.80
N GLU A 37 49.21 2.77 20.81
CA GLU A 37 47.91 3.43 20.72
C GLU A 37 47.07 3.09 21.97
N GLY A 38 47.07 4.01 22.94
CA GLY A 38 46.29 3.87 24.17
C GLY A 38 44.79 3.93 23.88
N ARG A 39 44.10 2.79 24.03
CA ARG A 39 42.67 2.80 24.35
C ARG A 39 42.49 3.67 25.59
N LYS A 40 41.67 4.72 25.51
CA LYS A 40 41.25 5.46 26.71
C LYS A 40 40.42 4.51 27.59
N GLU A 41 41.02 3.98 28.64
CA GLU A 41 40.29 3.30 29.72
C GLU A 41 39.32 4.30 30.36
N PHE A 42 38.02 3.99 30.32
CA PHE A 42 37.00 4.79 30.99
C PHE A 42 37.05 4.48 32.49
N VAL A 43 37.37 5.46 33.31
CA VAL A 43 37.43 5.27 34.77
C VAL A 43 36.00 5.04 35.30
N ALA A 44 35.78 3.93 36.00
CA ALA A 44 34.49 3.66 36.64
C ALA A 44 34.25 4.62 37.82
N PRO A 45 32.99 5.02 38.12
CA PRO A 45 32.67 5.82 39.29
C PRO A 45 33.24 5.17 40.56
N ALA A 46 33.96 5.94 41.36
CA ALA A 46 34.51 5.50 42.63
C ALA A 46 34.11 6.46 43.75
N VAL A 47 34.00 5.93 44.97
CA VAL A 47 33.81 6.75 46.16
C VAL A 47 34.99 7.70 46.31
N GLY A 48 34.72 8.99 46.56
CA GLY A 48 35.73 10.03 46.71
C GLY A 48 35.97 10.91 45.48
N MET A 49 35.42 10.56 44.31
CA MET A 49 35.51 11.44 43.12
C MET A 49 34.83 12.80 43.36
N GLU A 50 35.46 13.89 42.90
CA GLU A 50 34.99 15.27 43.08
C GLU A 50 34.78 16.03 41.78
N PHE A 51 33.62 16.66 41.64
CA PHE A 51 33.22 17.46 40.49
C PHE A 51 33.02 18.92 40.88
N GLU A 52 33.20 19.84 39.92
CA GLU A 52 33.03 21.28 40.16
C GLU A 52 31.55 21.65 40.29
N SER A 53 30.67 20.99 39.53
CA SER A 53 29.22 21.19 39.60
C SER A 53 28.42 19.88 39.65
N TYR A 54 27.13 20.02 39.99
CA TYR A 54 26.17 18.93 39.89
C TYR A 54 26.04 18.41 38.45
N ASP A 55 26.03 19.34 37.48
CA ASP A 55 25.86 19.00 36.07
C ASP A 55 27.07 18.23 35.54
N ASP A 56 28.29 18.53 36.03
CA ASP A 56 29.49 17.76 35.69
C ASP A 56 29.42 16.33 36.23
N ALA A 57 29.01 16.16 37.48
CA ALA A 57 28.83 14.83 38.09
C ALA A 57 27.70 14.03 37.39
N TYR A 58 26.63 14.72 36.98
CA TYR A 58 25.52 14.13 36.23
C TYR A 58 25.93 13.71 34.83
N ASN A 59 26.65 14.57 34.10
CA ASN A 59 27.16 14.29 32.77
C ASN A 59 28.19 13.17 32.78
N TYR A 60 29.09 13.16 33.76
CA TYR A 60 30.05 12.07 33.97
C TYR A 60 29.33 10.72 34.10
N TYR A 61 28.31 10.62 34.96
CA TYR A 61 27.59 9.38 35.17
C TYR A 61 26.74 8.97 33.97
N ILE A 62 26.22 9.93 33.19
CA ILE A 62 25.57 9.63 31.90
C ILE A 62 26.56 9.05 30.90
N CYS A 63 27.78 9.60 30.81
CA CYS A 63 28.80 9.08 29.91
C CYS A 63 29.23 7.66 30.32
N TYR A 64 29.47 7.43 31.61
CA TYR A 64 29.69 6.08 32.14
C TYR A 64 28.54 5.12 31.80
N ALA A 65 27.28 5.55 31.99
CA ALA A 65 26.12 4.73 31.69
C ALA A 65 25.95 4.44 30.19
N LYS A 66 26.39 5.34 29.30
CA LYS A 66 26.40 5.10 27.84
C LYS A 66 27.40 4.02 27.47
N GLU A 67 28.61 4.07 28.03
CA GLU A 67 29.65 3.07 27.78
C GLU A 67 29.23 1.69 28.32
N VAL A 68 28.66 1.66 29.52
CA VAL A 68 28.20 0.40 30.13
C VAL A 68 26.87 -0.07 29.54
N GLY A 69 26.07 0.81 28.92
CA GLY A 69 24.85 0.45 28.19
C GLY A 69 23.56 0.43 29.03
N PHE A 70 23.42 1.33 30.00
CA PHE A 70 22.17 1.56 30.75
C PHE A 70 21.73 3.04 30.71
N ARG A 71 20.51 3.33 31.17
CA ARG A 71 20.00 4.72 31.27
C ARG A 71 20.00 5.20 32.71
N VAL A 72 20.38 6.45 32.92
CA VAL A 72 20.39 7.11 34.23
C VAL A 72 19.05 7.79 34.51
N ARG A 73 18.59 7.73 35.76
CA ARG A 73 17.46 8.48 36.31
C ARG A 73 17.87 9.12 37.64
N VAL A 74 17.37 10.31 37.93
CA VAL A 74 17.51 10.93 39.26
C VAL A 74 16.51 10.27 40.22
N LYS A 75 17.01 9.60 41.27
CA LYS A 75 16.18 8.96 42.31
C LYS A 75 15.71 9.98 43.35
N ASN A 76 16.63 10.80 43.84
CA ASN A 76 16.34 11.81 44.84
C ASN A 76 17.31 12.99 44.70
N SER A 77 16.87 14.18 45.11
CA SER A 77 17.71 15.38 45.15
C SER A 77 17.32 16.22 46.36
N TRP A 78 18.31 16.70 47.10
CA TRP A 78 18.11 17.53 48.28
C TRP A 78 18.57 18.96 48.01
N PHE A 79 17.77 19.93 48.46
CA PHE A 79 17.98 21.37 48.27
C PHE A 79 18.18 22.07 49.61
N LYS A 80 19.00 23.12 49.65
CA LYS A 80 19.18 23.93 50.86
C LYS A 80 17.84 24.61 51.18
N ARG A 81 17.52 24.82 52.47
CA ARG A 81 16.20 25.35 52.89
C ARG A 81 15.89 26.74 52.33
N ASN A 82 16.91 27.58 52.09
CA ASN A 82 16.73 28.99 51.76
C ASN A 82 17.27 29.39 50.37
N SER A 83 17.95 28.50 49.66
CA SER A 83 18.38 28.70 48.28
C SER A 83 17.95 27.47 47.48
N ARG A 84 17.35 27.64 46.30
CA ARG A 84 16.98 26.51 45.40
C ARG A 84 18.22 25.74 44.86
N GLU A 85 19.34 25.82 45.56
CA GLU A 85 20.59 25.12 45.28
C GLU A 85 20.51 23.68 45.79
N LYS A 86 20.85 22.74 44.90
CA LYS A 86 21.02 21.33 45.29
C LYS A 86 22.27 21.21 46.16
N TYR A 87 22.19 20.42 47.23
CA TYR A 87 23.36 20.03 48.01
C TYR A 87 23.57 18.51 48.03
N GLY A 88 22.67 17.71 47.47
CA GLY A 88 22.87 16.27 47.30
C GLY A 88 21.97 15.65 46.25
N ALA A 89 22.38 14.52 45.69
CA ALA A 89 21.60 13.76 44.72
C ALA A 89 21.94 12.25 44.74
N VAL A 90 20.98 11.44 44.30
CA VAL A 90 21.17 10.02 43.98
C VAL A 90 20.78 9.79 42.53
N LEU A 91 21.71 9.26 41.74
CA LEU A 91 21.50 8.87 40.35
C LEU A 91 21.49 7.35 40.25
N CYS A 92 20.51 6.76 39.56
CA CYS A 92 20.34 5.32 39.47
C CYS A 92 20.03 4.81 38.07
N CYS A 93 20.12 3.50 37.88
CA CYS A 93 19.64 2.87 36.67
C CYS A 93 18.13 3.08 36.48
N SER A 94 17.68 3.26 35.23
CA SER A 94 16.27 3.36 34.86
C SER A 94 15.43 2.15 35.29
N SER A 95 16.08 0.99 35.47
CA SER A 95 15.47 -0.26 35.93
C SER A 95 15.43 -0.41 37.45
N GLN A 96 15.84 0.61 38.22
CA GLN A 96 15.79 0.58 39.68
C GLN A 96 14.37 0.72 40.27
N GLY A 97 14.09 -0.11 41.28
CA GLY A 97 12.83 -0.19 42.03
C GLY A 97 11.83 -1.17 41.40
N PHE A 98 10.70 -1.37 42.07
CA PHE A 98 9.56 -2.15 41.57
C PHE A 98 8.33 -1.24 41.45
N LYS A 99 7.46 -1.47 40.48
CA LYS A 99 6.19 -0.74 40.39
C LYS A 99 5.28 -1.22 41.52
N ARG A 100 4.73 -0.32 42.34
CA ARG A 100 3.64 -0.67 43.26
C ARG A 100 2.39 -0.89 42.43
N ILE A 101 1.82 -2.09 42.50
CA ILE A 101 0.57 -2.45 41.84
C ILE A 101 -0.53 -1.64 42.50
N LYS A 102 -1.02 -0.63 41.79
CA LYS A 102 -2.35 -0.06 42.00
C LYS A 102 -3.08 -0.12 40.65
N ASP A 103 -4.33 -0.49 40.77
CA ASP A 103 -5.25 -1.01 39.77
C ASP A 103 -5.32 -0.31 38.39
N VAL A 104 -5.48 -1.18 37.39
CA VAL A 104 -6.07 -1.06 36.05
C VAL A 104 -5.65 0.14 35.18
N ASN A 105 -4.53 -0.06 34.47
CA ASN A 105 -4.34 0.16 33.02
C ASN A 105 -2.85 0.30 32.72
N HIS A 106 -2.31 -0.55 31.82
CA HIS A 106 -1.23 -0.27 30.84
C HIS A 106 -0.42 -1.54 30.48
N LEU A 107 -0.53 -1.97 29.22
CA LEU A 107 0.44 -2.84 28.51
C LEU A 107 1.73 -2.06 28.15
N ARG A 108 2.46 -1.55 29.15
CA ARG A 108 3.84 -1.09 28.94
C ARG A 108 4.76 -2.21 29.44
N LYS A 109 5.69 -2.71 28.60
CA LYS A 109 6.69 -3.71 29.02
C LYS A 109 7.36 -3.25 30.33
N GLU A 110 7.38 -4.13 31.33
CA GLU A 110 7.99 -3.92 32.64
C GLU A 110 9.47 -3.56 32.43
N THR A 111 9.88 -2.34 32.81
CA THR A 111 11.28 -1.86 32.64
C THR A 111 12.03 -1.81 33.96
N ARG A 112 11.36 -2.08 35.09
CA ARG A 112 11.87 -1.93 36.45
C ARG A 112 12.06 -3.30 37.10
N THR A 113 13.29 -3.77 37.13
CA THR A 113 13.70 -5.09 37.65
C THR A 113 14.19 -5.03 39.09
N GLY A 114 14.10 -3.89 39.77
CA GLY A 114 14.73 -3.72 41.09
C GLY A 114 16.23 -3.47 41.05
N CYS A 115 16.77 -3.00 39.91
CA CYS A 115 18.21 -2.84 39.71
C CYS A 115 18.92 -2.04 40.84
N PRO A 116 19.98 -2.58 41.46
CA PRO A 116 20.66 -1.93 42.58
C PRO A 116 21.55 -0.75 42.13
N ALA A 117 22.07 -0.76 40.89
CA ALA A 117 23.00 0.24 40.37
C ALA A 117 22.62 1.72 40.65
N MET A 118 23.50 2.43 41.37
CA MET A 118 23.35 3.85 41.69
C MET A 118 24.67 4.50 42.13
N ILE A 119 24.70 5.84 42.09
CA ILE A 119 25.68 6.66 42.79
C ILE A 119 24.99 7.71 43.66
N ARG A 120 25.55 7.98 44.84
CA ARG A 120 25.14 9.06 45.74
C ARG A 120 26.22 10.12 45.81
N MET A 121 25.84 11.38 45.66
CA MET A 121 26.76 12.52 45.68
C MET A 121 26.22 13.66 46.55
N ARG A 122 27.13 14.43 47.16
CA ARG A 122 26.81 15.58 48.02
C ARG A 122 27.81 16.71 47.79
N LEU A 123 27.34 17.94 47.93
CA LEU A 123 28.17 19.14 47.97
C LEU A 123 28.94 19.16 49.29
N VAL A 124 30.27 19.15 49.22
CA VAL A 124 31.18 19.26 50.38
C VAL A 124 31.55 20.73 50.64
N GLU A 125 32.14 21.02 51.80
CA GLU A 125 32.46 22.38 52.25
C GLU A 125 33.38 23.15 51.28
N SER A 126 34.19 22.44 50.48
CA SER A 126 35.02 22.99 49.40
C SER A 126 34.24 23.45 48.15
N GLN A 127 32.90 23.54 48.21
CA GLN A 127 32.02 23.84 47.08
C GLN A 127 32.12 22.87 45.90
N ARG A 128 32.64 21.66 46.13
CA ARG A 128 32.72 20.59 45.13
C ARG A 128 31.71 19.48 45.41
N TRP A 129 31.30 18.76 44.38
CA TRP A 129 30.40 17.61 44.46
C TRP A 129 31.18 16.32 44.61
N ARG A 130 31.12 15.69 45.79
CA ARG A 130 31.83 14.43 46.07
C ARG A 130 30.89 13.22 45.97
N VAL A 131 31.36 12.14 45.35
CA VAL A 131 30.69 10.83 45.33
C VAL A 131 30.93 10.12 46.67
N LEU A 132 29.85 9.76 47.36
CA LEU A 132 29.88 9.14 48.69
C LEU A 132 29.62 7.63 48.65
N GLU A 133 28.85 7.17 47.66
CA GLU A 133 28.41 5.77 47.57
C GLU A 133 28.29 5.40 46.10
N VAL A 134 28.78 4.21 45.73
CA VAL A 134 28.71 3.67 44.38
C VAL A 134 28.28 2.21 44.45
N MET A 135 27.29 1.85 43.64
CA MET A 135 26.88 0.48 43.37
C MET A 135 26.84 0.29 41.86
N LEU A 136 27.70 -0.57 41.31
CA LEU A 136 27.83 -0.78 39.87
C LEU A 136 27.15 -2.05 39.37
N GLU A 137 26.66 -2.91 40.26
CA GLU A 137 26.01 -4.17 39.89
C GLU A 137 24.62 -3.92 39.28
N HIS A 138 24.37 -4.62 38.17
CA HIS A 138 23.10 -4.63 37.46
C HIS A 138 22.48 -6.03 37.52
N ASN A 139 21.16 -6.09 37.67
CA ASN A 139 20.41 -7.35 37.65
C ASN A 139 19.67 -7.58 36.32
N HIS A 140 20.10 -6.90 35.27
CA HIS A 140 19.56 -6.99 33.92
C HIS A 140 20.69 -6.85 32.90
N MET A 141 20.49 -7.39 31.70
CA MET A 141 21.47 -7.32 30.62
C MET A 141 21.79 -5.85 30.25
N LEU A 142 23.08 -5.60 30.03
CA LEU A 142 23.66 -4.33 29.64
C LEU A 142 24.13 -4.42 28.18
N GLY A 143 23.91 -3.38 27.36
CA GLY A 143 24.55 -3.31 26.03
C GLY A 143 23.84 -3.93 24.82
N ALA A 144 22.51 -3.84 24.69
CA ALA A 144 21.86 -3.99 23.38
C ALA A 144 21.90 -2.64 22.65
N LYS A 145 22.66 -2.53 21.54
CA LYS A 145 22.89 -1.31 20.73
C LYS A 145 21.66 -0.39 20.62
N VAL A 146 21.58 0.59 21.51
CA VAL A 146 20.61 1.70 21.47
C VAL A 146 21.19 2.80 20.59
N HIS A 147 20.90 2.76 19.29
CA HIS A 147 21.18 3.91 18.44
C HIS A 147 20.30 5.09 18.87
N LYS A 148 20.90 6.16 19.42
CA LYS A 148 20.37 7.51 19.33
C LYS A 148 21.45 8.53 19.03
N SER A 149 21.12 9.33 18.03
CA SER A 149 21.79 10.49 17.46
C SER A 149 22.09 11.60 18.47
N VAL A 150 23.26 12.23 18.31
CA VAL A 150 23.53 13.60 18.74
C VAL A 150 23.85 14.40 17.48
N LYS A 151 23.03 15.43 17.21
CA LYS A 151 23.30 16.45 16.18
C LYS A 151 24.55 17.25 16.55
N LYS A 152 25.48 17.45 15.61
CA LYS A 152 26.35 18.63 15.56
C LYS A 152 26.49 19.14 14.13
N MET A 153 26.57 20.47 14.07
CA MET A 153 26.64 21.36 12.92
C MET A 153 28.04 21.34 12.27
N GLY A 154 28.13 21.50 10.94
CA GLY A 154 29.20 22.29 10.30
C GLY A 154 30.19 21.60 9.35
N THR A 155 30.17 22.09 8.10
CA THR A 155 31.23 22.18 7.05
C THR A 155 31.74 20.89 6.37
N GLY A 156 31.58 20.84 5.05
CA GLY A 156 31.92 19.68 4.21
C GLY A 156 33.28 19.75 3.51
N THR A 157 33.61 18.66 2.79
CA THR A 157 34.21 18.61 1.44
C THR A 157 34.19 17.14 0.96
N LYS A 158 33.93 16.95 -0.34
CA LYS A 158 33.67 15.68 -1.05
C LYS A 158 34.87 14.73 -1.16
N ARG A 159 34.63 13.41 -1.19
CA ARG A 159 35.11 12.48 -2.26
C ARG A 159 34.46 11.09 -2.18
N LYS A 160 34.26 10.50 -3.38
CA LYS A 160 33.53 9.27 -3.71
C LYS A 160 34.37 7.99 -3.51
N SER A 161 33.70 6.87 -3.23
CA SER A 161 33.93 5.56 -3.89
C SER A 161 32.72 4.61 -3.73
N LEU A 162 32.40 3.86 -4.79
CA LEU A 162 31.52 2.68 -4.90
C LEU A 162 32.44 1.46 -5.23
N PRO A 163 31.96 0.20 -5.31
CA PRO A 163 30.97 -0.53 -4.52
C PRO A 163 31.46 -1.96 -4.14
N SER A 164 30.76 -2.66 -3.24
CA SER A 164 30.65 -4.13 -3.33
C SER A 164 29.33 -4.62 -2.76
N SER A 165 28.70 -5.48 -3.56
CA SER A 165 27.51 -6.28 -3.27
C SER A 165 27.64 -7.06 -1.97
N ASP A 166 26.64 -6.98 -1.11
CA ASP A 166 25.94 -8.18 -0.65
C ASP A 166 24.54 -7.84 -0.13
N ALA A 167 23.60 -8.65 -0.59
CA ALA A 167 22.19 -8.56 -0.30
C ALA A 167 21.92 -9.10 1.11
N GLU A 168 21.52 -8.24 2.03
CA GLU A 168 20.87 -8.64 3.27
C GLU A 168 19.87 -7.58 3.73
N GLY A 169 18.70 -8.07 4.16
CA GLY A 169 17.43 -7.34 4.22
C GLY A 169 17.49 -5.98 4.91
N GLN A 170 17.08 -4.94 4.17
CA GLN A 170 16.78 -3.63 4.73
C GLN A 170 15.55 -3.74 5.67
N THR A 171 15.84 -3.89 6.96
CA THR A 171 14.85 -3.72 8.03
C THR A 171 14.32 -2.29 8.00
N ILE A 172 13.07 -2.15 7.56
CA ILE A 172 12.28 -0.91 7.60
C ILE A 172 12.22 -0.42 9.05
N LYS A 173 12.90 0.70 9.35
CA LYS A 173 12.94 1.31 10.68
C LYS A 173 11.66 2.14 10.92
N LEU A 174 10.86 1.73 11.88
CA LEU A 174 9.68 2.48 12.38
C LEU A 174 10.14 3.74 13.13
N TYR A 175 10.02 4.91 12.51
CA TYR A 175 10.27 6.20 13.18
C TYR A 175 8.99 6.70 13.86
N ARG A 176 9.02 6.77 15.20
CA ARG A 176 8.03 7.47 16.02
C ARG A 176 8.40 8.97 16.00
N ALA A 177 7.57 9.79 15.36
CA ALA A 177 7.82 11.23 15.21
C ALA A 177 7.86 11.94 16.59
N LEU A 178 8.95 12.65 16.86
CA LEU A 178 9.03 13.67 17.90
C LEU A 178 8.67 15.00 17.27
N VAL A 179 7.55 15.56 17.70
CA VAL A 179 7.08 16.90 17.39
C VAL A 179 7.93 17.89 18.17
N ILE A 180 8.57 18.84 17.50
CA ILE A 180 9.12 20.04 18.14
C ILE A 180 8.27 21.20 17.66
N ASP A 181 7.38 21.68 18.53
CA ASP A 181 6.84 23.03 18.44
C ASP A 181 7.97 24.00 18.83
N ALA A 182 8.25 24.96 17.96
CA ALA A 182 8.96 26.17 18.33
C ALA A 182 8.15 27.36 17.84
N GLY A 183 7.37 27.94 18.76
CA GLY A 183 6.97 29.32 18.67
C GLY A 183 8.22 30.20 18.73
N GLY A 184 8.31 31.13 17.80
CA GLY A 184 9.39 32.11 17.72
C GLY A 184 8.95 33.27 16.82
N ASN A 185 8.57 34.35 17.49
CA ASN A 185 8.23 35.64 16.90
C ASN A 185 9.46 36.25 16.20
N GLY A 186 9.28 36.83 15.01
CA GLY A 186 10.36 37.51 14.29
C GLY A 186 9.90 38.08 12.96
N ASN A 187 9.45 39.34 12.97
CA ASN A 187 9.24 40.15 11.77
C ASN A 187 10.55 40.27 10.97
N SER A 188 10.49 40.05 9.67
CA SER A 188 11.25 40.84 8.69
C SER A 188 10.64 40.66 7.30
N ASN A 189 10.10 41.76 6.79
CA ASN A 189 9.75 41.92 5.38
C ASN A 189 11.05 41.91 4.56
N SER A 190 11.14 41.05 3.55
CA SER A 190 11.88 41.40 2.33
C SER A 190 11.22 40.73 1.13
N SER A 191 11.13 41.53 0.08
CA SER A 191 10.29 41.40 -1.11
C SER A 191 10.62 40.19 -1.98
N ALA A 192 9.57 39.66 -2.60
CA ALA A 192 9.60 38.71 -3.70
C ALA A 192 10.56 39.12 -4.83
N ARG A 193 11.31 38.14 -5.33
CA ARG A 193 11.60 37.99 -6.76
C ARG A 193 11.76 36.51 -7.08
N GLU A 194 11.06 36.12 -8.13
CA GLU A 194 10.98 34.78 -8.68
C GLU A 194 12.34 34.33 -9.20
N ASP A 195 12.73 33.10 -8.86
CA ASP A 195 13.54 32.27 -9.75
C ASP A 195 13.07 30.81 -9.58
N ARG A 196 12.15 30.41 -10.47
CA ARG A 196 11.76 29.01 -10.66
C ARG A 196 12.88 28.30 -11.42
N ALA A 197 13.93 27.92 -10.71
CA ALA A 197 14.88 26.93 -11.20
C ALA A 197 14.32 25.53 -10.93
N PHE A 198 14.07 24.77 -12.00
CA PHE A 198 13.89 23.33 -11.97
C PHE A 198 15.19 22.65 -11.49
N SER A 199 15.22 22.11 -10.26
CA SER A 199 16.14 21.07 -9.74
C SER A 199 15.88 20.97 -8.23
N GLU A 200 15.67 19.86 -7.53
CA GLU A 200 15.94 18.42 -7.67
C GLU A 200 14.68 17.65 -7.23
N PHE A 201 14.56 16.35 -7.56
CA PHE A 201 13.52 15.47 -7.02
C PHE A 201 13.42 15.65 -5.50
N SER A 202 12.40 16.36 -5.02
CA SER A 202 12.25 16.62 -3.61
C SER A 202 11.89 15.30 -2.93
N ASN A 203 12.88 14.67 -2.29
CA ASN A 203 12.75 13.45 -1.50
C ASN A 203 11.99 13.74 -0.18
N LYS A 204 10.88 14.48 -0.27
CA LYS A 204 9.99 14.91 0.81
C LYS A 204 8.58 15.17 0.25
N LEU A 205 7.55 14.90 1.05
CA LEU A 205 6.19 15.33 0.74
C LEU A 205 6.11 16.87 0.80
N ASN A 206 5.48 17.47 -0.21
CA ASN A 206 5.22 18.91 -0.27
C ASN A 206 4.04 19.27 0.66
N LEU A 207 4.32 19.28 1.97
CA LEU A 207 3.33 19.54 3.02
C LEU A 207 3.37 21.01 3.48
N ARG A 208 2.20 21.60 3.79
CA ARG A 208 2.13 22.95 4.37
C ARG A 208 2.56 22.93 5.84
N ARG A 209 2.79 24.11 6.41
CA ARG A 209 3.14 24.23 7.83
C ARG A 209 2.04 23.59 8.71
N GLY A 210 2.44 22.62 9.54
CA GLY A 210 1.55 21.90 10.45
C GLY A 210 0.83 20.70 9.86
N ASP A 211 1.03 20.38 8.58
CA ASP A 211 0.40 19.22 7.91
C ASP A 211 1.00 17.89 8.37
N THR A 212 2.33 17.81 8.53
CA THR A 212 2.99 16.64 9.13
C THR A 212 2.44 16.34 10.52
N GLN A 213 2.19 17.40 11.30
CA GLN A 213 1.60 17.27 12.64
C GLN A 213 0.17 16.77 12.58
N ALA A 214 -0.61 17.27 11.60
CA ALA A 214 -1.99 16.83 11.41
C ALA A 214 -2.06 15.35 11.02
N ILE A 215 -1.21 14.88 10.09
CA ILE A 215 -1.11 13.45 9.75
C ILE A 215 -0.77 12.64 11.00
N TYR A 216 0.27 13.03 11.74
CA TYR A 216 0.70 12.29 12.92
C TYR A 216 -0.41 12.21 13.99
N ASN A 217 -1.09 13.32 14.26
CA ASN A 217 -2.20 13.38 15.21
C ASN A 217 -3.37 12.50 14.74
N PHE A 218 -3.69 12.53 13.44
CA PHE A 218 -4.69 11.67 12.84
C PHE A 218 -4.35 10.20 13.01
N LEU A 219 -3.14 9.78 12.61
CA LEU A 219 -2.70 8.38 12.72
C LEU A 219 -2.67 7.89 14.17
N CYS A 220 -2.21 8.72 15.11
CA CYS A 220 -2.26 8.42 16.53
C CYS A 220 -3.69 8.25 17.04
N ARG A 221 -4.60 9.17 16.66
CA ARG A 221 -6.02 9.08 17.04
C ARG A 221 -6.66 7.81 16.49
N MET A 222 -6.44 7.52 15.21
CA MET A 222 -6.98 6.32 14.56
C MET A 222 -6.45 5.03 15.21
N GLN A 223 -5.16 4.99 15.58
CA GLN A 223 -4.60 3.85 16.30
C GLN A 223 -5.17 3.68 17.71
N LEU A 224 -5.56 4.77 18.39
CA LEU A 224 -6.19 4.71 19.71
C LEU A 224 -7.65 4.26 19.66
N THR A 225 -8.38 4.62 18.60
CA THR A 225 -9.82 4.31 18.47
C THR A 225 -10.09 3.03 17.70
N ASN A 226 -9.11 2.51 16.95
CA ASN A 226 -9.26 1.32 16.13
C ASN A 226 -8.10 0.32 16.37
N PRO A 227 -8.33 -0.74 17.19
CA PRO A 227 -7.30 -1.67 17.65
C PRO A 227 -6.51 -2.39 16.54
N ASN A 228 -7.06 -2.48 15.32
CA ASN A 228 -6.43 -3.11 14.16
C ASN A 228 -6.07 -2.11 13.05
N PHE A 229 -6.03 -0.81 13.37
CA PHE A 229 -5.49 0.19 12.46
C PHE A 229 -3.97 0.03 12.32
N PHE A 230 -3.51 0.04 11.07
CA PHE A 230 -2.10 -0.05 10.74
C PHE A 230 -1.66 1.21 9.99
N TYR A 231 -0.48 1.72 10.32
CA TYR A 231 0.18 2.75 9.54
C TYR A 231 1.69 2.57 9.53
N LEU A 232 2.32 3.13 8.50
CA LEU A 232 3.76 3.24 8.38
C LEU A 232 4.12 4.62 7.81
N MET A 233 5.12 5.26 8.41
CA MET A 233 5.68 6.52 7.91
C MET A 233 7.15 6.30 7.56
N ASP A 234 7.53 6.73 6.37
CA ASP A 234 8.90 6.74 5.88
C ASP A 234 9.45 8.18 5.92
N PHE A 235 10.63 8.32 6.51
CA PHE A 235 11.31 9.60 6.67
C PHE A 235 12.64 9.60 5.92
N SER A 236 13.05 10.76 5.43
CA SER A 236 14.38 10.98 4.89
C SER A 236 15.42 11.00 6.01
N ASP A 237 16.70 10.92 5.66
CA ASP A 237 17.80 10.97 6.63
C ASP A 237 17.83 12.33 7.37
N GLU A 238 17.32 13.39 6.74
CA GLU A 238 17.15 14.72 7.32
C GLU A 238 15.89 14.84 8.21
N GLY A 239 15.08 13.78 8.30
CA GLY A 239 13.88 13.72 9.13
C GLY A 239 12.61 14.28 8.47
N HIS A 240 12.60 14.48 7.15
CA HIS A 240 11.40 14.91 6.43
C HIS A 240 10.50 13.72 6.10
N LEU A 241 9.18 13.86 6.23
CA LEU A 241 8.25 12.80 5.85
C LEU A 241 8.26 12.62 4.32
N ARG A 242 8.61 11.41 3.87
CA ARG A 242 8.68 11.02 2.45
C ARG A 242 7.43 10.32 2.00
N ASN A 243 7.00 9.32 2.74
CA ASN A 243 5.82 8.54 2.39
C ASN A 243 5.04 8.21 3.66
N ALA A 244 3.74 8.08 3.54
CA ALA A 244 2.89 7.58 4.61
C ALA A 244 1.93 6.56 4.02
N PHE A 245 1.66 5.50 4.77
CA PHE A 245 0.66 4.49 4.43
C PHE A 245 -0.19 4.23 5.66
N TRP A 246 -1.49 4.05 5.47
CA TRP A 246 -2.38 3.62 6.53
C TRP A 246 -3.58 2.84 6.01
N VAL A 247 -4.14 2.04 6.89
CA VAL A 247 -5.33 1.24 6.61
C VAL A 247 -6.05 0.92 7.92
N ASP A 248 -7.37 0.99 7.90
CA ASP A 248 -8.20 0.69 9.06
C ASP A 248 -8.51 -0.81 9.17
N ALA A 249 -8.98 -1.23 10.34
CA ALA A 249 -9.26 -2.64 10.61
C ALA A 249 -10.28 -3.25 9.64
N ARG A 250 -11.30 -2.48 9.24
CA ARG A 250 -12.31 -2.96 8.30
C ARG A 250 -11.72 -3.12 6.91
N SER A 251 -10.93 -2.19 6.40
CA SER A 251 -10.23 -2.36 5.12
C SER A 251 -9.28 -3.56 5.11
N ARG A 252 -8.59 -3.84 6.23
CA ARG A 252 -7.75 -5.04 6.38
C ARG A 252 -8.57 -6.33 6.33
N ALA A 253 -9.70 -6.37 7.04
CA ALA A 253 -10.62 -7.49 6.98
C ALA A 253 -11.19 -7.68 5.57
N ALA A 254 -11.63 -6.57 4.95
CA ALA A 254 -12.14 -6.50 3.59
C ALA A 254 -11.15 -7.00 2.54
N CYS A 255 -9.84 -6.78 2.73
CA CYS A 255 -8.83 -7.30 1.82
C CYS A 255 -8.79 -8.84 1.77
N GLY A 256 -9.17 -9.51 2.86
CA GLY A 256 -9.33 -10.97 2.84
C GLY A 256 -10.42 -11.43 1.88
N TYR A 257 -11.47 -10.64 1.75
CA TYR A 257 -12.63 -10.97 0.94
C TYR A 257 -12.51 -10.45 -0.50
N PHE A 258 -12.06 -9.20 -0.66
CA PHE A 258 -12.15 -8.42 -1.89
C PHE A 258 -10.78 -7.99 -2.43
N GLY A 259 -9.71 -8.59 -1.94
CA GLY A 259 -8.33 -8.34 -2.39
C GLY A 259 -7.90 -9.20 -3.58
N ASP A 260 -8.79 -10.03 -4.14
CA ASP A 260 -8.56 -10.87 -5.32
C ASP A 260 -8.30 -10.02 -6.58
N VAL A 261 -9.02 -8.92 -6.73
CA VAL A 261 -8.81 -7.92 -7.78
C VAL A 261 -8.69 -6.55 -7.13
N ILE A 262 -7.59 -5.85 -7.41
CA ILE A 262 -7.37 -4.49 -6.90
C ILE A 262 -7.23 -3.49 -8.05
N TYR A 263 -7.84 -2.33 -7.87
CA TYR A 263 -7.55 -1.12 -8.63
C TYR A 263 -6.66 -0.21 -7.80
N PHE A 264 -5.48 0.10 -8.33
CA PHE A 264 -4.58 1.06 -7.74
C PHE A 264 -4.82 2.43 -8.36
N ASP A 265 -5.39 3.33 -7.58
CA ASP A 265 -5.69 4.70 -8.00
C ASP A 265 -4.55 5.63 -7.61
N ASN A 266 -3.88 6.19 -8.62
CA ASN A 266 -2.88 7.23 -8.48
C ASN A 266 -3.31 8.56 -9.10
N SER A 267 -4.59 8.74 -9.43
CA SER A 267 -5.09 9.94 -10.11
C SER A 267 -4.86 11.24 -9.32
N TYR A 268 -4.77 11.14 -7.99
CA TYR A 268 -4.51 12.26 -7.09
C TYR A 268 -3.02 12.61 -6.95
N LEU A 269 -2.09 11.85 -7.54
CA LEU A 269 -0.66 12.20 -7.53
C LEU A 269 -0.31 13.33 -8.49
N SER A 270 -1.17 13.60 -9.47
CA SER A 270 -0.91 14.64 -10.47
C SER A 270 -0.64 15.99 -9.81
N ASN A 271 0.32 16.76 -10.37
CA ASN A 271 0.65 18.15 -9.97
C ASN A 271 -0.56 19.11 -9.89
N LYS A 272 -1.74 18.68 -10.35
CA LYS A 272 -3.00 19.41 -10.25
C LYS A 272 -3.66 19.29 -8.86
N PHE A 273 -3.27 18.34 -8.02
CA PHE A 273 -3.81 18.13 -6.68
C PHE A 273 -2.82 18.58 -5.60
N GLU A 274 -3.34 19.18 -4.52
CA GLU A 274 -2.51 19.57 -3.37
C GLU A 274 -2.06 18.37 -2.51
N ILE A 275 -2.71 17.22 -2.64
CA ILE A 275 -2.45 16.03 -1.82
C ILE A 275 -2.01 14.89 -2.75
N PRO A 276 -0.78 14.38 -2.59
CA PRO A 276 -0.29 13.27 -3.41
C PRO A 276 -0.80 11.94 -2.85
N LEU A 277 -2.10 11.71 -3.00
CA LEU A 277 -2.82 10.54 -2.51
C LEU A 277 -2.75 9.36 -3.50
N VAL A 278 -2.60 8.16 -2.95
CA VAL A 278 -2.82 6.89 -3.64
C VAL A 278 -3.75 6.01 -2.84
N THR A 279 -4.53 5.18 -3.53
CA THR A 279 -5.49 4.28 -2.87
C THR A 279 -5.51 2.90 -3.50
N PHE A 280 -5.69 1.90 -2.65
CA PHE A 280 -5.99 0.53 -3.05
C PHE A 280 -7.50 0.35 -2.95
N VAL A 281 -8.15 -0.04 -4.04
CA VAL A 281 -9.61 -0.16 -4.10
C VAL A 281 -10.00 -1.55 -4.61
N GLY A 282 -10.89 -2.23 -3.90
CA GLY A 282 -11.54 -3.46 -4.35
C GLY A 282 -13.03 -3.25 -4.59
N ILE A 283 -13.74 -4.34 -4.86
CA ILE A 283 -15.20 -4.35 -5.03
C ILE A 283 -15.84 -5.35 -4.06
N ASN A 284 -16.78 -4.87 -3.23
CA ASN A 284 -17.55 -5.75 -2.34
C ASN A 284 -18.56 -6.63 -3.08
N HIS A 285 -19.25 -7.49 -2.36
CA HIS A 285 -20.28 -8.42 -2.86
C HIS A 285 -21.53 -7.76 -3.45
N HIS A 286 -21.67 -6.44 -3.36
CA HIS A 286 -22.72 -5.65 -4.01
C HIS A 286 -22.24 -4.95 -5.29
N GLY A 287 -20.96 -5.10 -5.66
CA GLY A 287 -20.40 -4.38 -6.81
C GLY A 287 -19.99 -2.93 -6.48
N GLN A 288 -19.84 -2.58 -5.20
CA GLN A 288 -19.49 -1.22 -4.74
C GLN A 288 -18.00 -1.13 -4.38
N SER A 289 -17.41 0.06 -4.55
CA SER A 289 -16.00 0.34 -4.21
C SER A 289 -15.73 0.18 -2.71
N VAL A 290 -14.69 -0.57 -2.35
CA VAL A 290 -14.18 -0.70 -0.98
C VAL A 290 -12.73 -0.25 -0.92
N LEU A 291 -12.40 0.57 0.07
CA LEU A 291 -11.03 0.96 0.33
C LEU A 291 -10.27 -0.20 0.96
N LEU A 292 -9.07 -0.48 0.47
CA LEU A 292 -8.16 -1.51 0.96
C LEU A 292 -6.83 -0.91 1.47
N GLY A 293 -6.74 0.41 1.53
CA GLY A 293 -5.59 1.14 2.05
C GLY A 293 -5.35 2.46 1.32
N CYS A 294 -4.69 3.38 2.02
CA CYS A 294 -4.30 4.69 1.50
C CYS A 294 -2.82 4.96 1.73
N GLY A 295 -2.25 5.77 0.85
CA GLY A 295 -0.92 6.31 1.07
C GLY A 295 -0.75 7.72 0.55
N LEU A 296 0.28 8.40 1.06
CA LEU A 296 0.82 9.63 0.52
C LEU A 296 2.22 9.34 0.01
N LEU A 297 2.50 9.71 -1.24
CA LEU A 297 3.82 9.50 -1.86
C LEU A 297 4.48 10.83 -2.18
N SER A 298 5.77 10.96 -1.85
CA SER A 298 6.56 12.15 -2.21
C SER A 298 6.90 12.22 -3.70
N SER A 299 6.98 11.06 -4.38
CA SER A 299 7.33 10.99 -5.79
C SER A 299 6.74 9.75 -6.47
N GLU A 300 6.50 9.85 -7.78
CA GLU A 300 6.05 8.74 -8.64
C GLU A 300 7.22 7.88 -9.13
N THR A 301 8.12 7.50 -8.22
CA THR A 301 9.30 6.66 -8.52
C THR A 301 9.02 5.18 -8.28
N THR A 302 9.77 4.31 -8.97
CA THR A 302 9.68 2.86 -8.80
C THR A 302 9.90 2.46 -7.34
N GLU A 303 10.86 3.09 -6.66
CA GLU A 303 11.22 2.83 -5.27
C GLU A 303 10.09 3.21 -4.31
N SER A 304 9.40 4.34 -4.57
CA SER A 304 8.26 4.78 -3.76
C SER A 304 7.09 3.81 -3.87
N TYR A 305 6.83 3.29 -5.08
CA TYR A 305 5.81 2.27 -5.29
C TYR A 305 6.20 0.91 -4.71
N ILE A 306 7.45 0.47 -4.82
CA ILE A 306 7.94 -0.76 -4.17
C ILE A 306 7.76 -0.67 -2.66
N TRP A 307 8.13 0.46 -2.04
CA TRP A 307 7.93 0.68 -0.61
C TRP A 307 6.46 0.56 -0.23
N LEU A 308 5.57 1.20 -0.99
CA LEU A 308 4.13 1.18 -0.75
C LEU A 308 3.56 -0.23 -0.88
N PHE A 309 3.88 -0.93 -1.97
CA PHE A 309 3.37 -2.27 -2.25
C PHE A 309 3.89 -3.29 -1.23
N ARG A 310 5.17 -3.25 -0.86
CA ARG A 310 5.72 -4.11 0.21
C ARG A 310 5.05 -3.83 1.55
N THR A 311 4.78 -2.56 1.85
CA THR A 311 4.07 -2.16 3.07
C THR A 311 2.64 -2.69 3.06
N TRP A 312 1.94 -2.58 1.93
CA TRP A 312 0.59 -3.11 1.76
C TRP A 312 0.56 -4.64 1.93
N VAL A 313 1.44 -5.39 1.26
CA VAL A 313 1.53 -6.86 1.39
C VAL A 313 1.80 -7.29 2.83
N LYS A 314 2.76 -6.62 3.50
CA LYS A 314 3.06 -6.89 4.91
C LYS A 314 1.86 -6.66 5.81
N CYS A 315 1.08 -5.62 5.53
CA CYS A 315 -0.13 -5.29 6.27
C CYS A 315 -1.27 -6.29 6.01
N MET A 316 -1.37 -6.81 4.80
CA MET A 316 -2.41 -7.75 4.37
C MET A 316 -2.03 -9.22 4.60
N SER A 317 -1.04 -9.49 5.46
CA SER A 317 -0.61 -10.84 5.85
C SER A 317 -0.16 -11.71 4.66
N GLY A 318 0.49 -11.09 3.67
CA GLY A 318 1.02 -11.81 2.51
C GLY A 318 0.00 -12.10 1.41
N CYS A 319 -1.27 -11.69 1.55
CA CYS A 319 -2.27 -11.84 0.49
C CYS A 319 -1.84 -11.06 -0.77
N SER A 320 -1.57 -11.79 -1.85
CA SER A 320 -1.28 -11.20 -3.16
C SER A 320 -2.54 -11.20 -4.03
N PRO A 321 -2.90 -10.07 -4.66
CA PRO A 321 -4.03 -10.02 -5.58
C PRO A 321 -3.78 -10.91 -6.80
N GLN A 322 -4.84 -11.46 -7.39
CA GLN A 322 -4.75 -12.17 -8.67
C GLN A 322 -4.60 -11.18 -9.83
N THR A 323 -5.37 -10.10 -9.83
CA THR A 323 -5.36 -9.07 -10.87
C THR A 323 -5.14 -7.68 -10.26
N ILE A 324 -4.23 -6.91 -10.85
CA ILE A 324 -3.92 -5.52 -10.47
C ILE A 324 -4.21 -4.62 -11.66
N ILE A 325 -5.13 -3.68 -11.48
CA ILE A 325 -5.53 -2.70 -12.49
C ILE A 325 -4.94 -1.35 -12.12
N THR A 326 -4.17 -0.73 -13.02
CA THR A 326 -3.54 0.58 -12.78
C THR A 326 -3.70 1.53 -13.96
N ASP A 327 -3.30 2.80 -13.79
CA ASP A 327 -2.98 3.66 -14.93
C ASP A 327 -1.70 3.19 -15.64
N ARG A 328 -1.49 3.67 -16.88
CA ARG A 328 -0.27 3.46 -17.66
C ARG A 328 0.87 4.30 -17.08
N CYS A 329 1.76 3.66 -16.31
CA CYS A 329 2.96 4.26 -15.75
C CYS A 329 4.08 3.22 -15.66
N LYS A 330 5.27 3.55 -16.20
CA LYS A 330 6.44 2.65 -16.22
C LYS A 330 6.95 2.35 -14.81
N ALA A 331 6.98 3.34 -13.92
CA ALA A 331 7.41 3.15 -12.53
C ALA A 331 6.50 2.17 -11.78
N LEU A 332 5.17 2.30 -11.95
CA LEU A 332 4.19 1.34 -11.40
C LEU A 332 4.40 -0.06 -11.96
N GLN A 333 4.59 -0.17 -13.28
CA GLN A 333 4.80 -1.46 -13.93
C GLN A 333 6.04 -2.18 -13.38
N SER A 334 7.18 -1.48 -13.25
CA SER A 334 8.40 -2.06 -12.68
C SER A 334 8.21 -2.49 -11.23
N ALA A 335 7.55 -1.66 -10.41
CA ALA A 335 7.29 -1.98 -9.01
C ALA A 335 6.34 -3.19 -8.85
N ILE A 336 5.33 -3.32 -9.71
CA ILE A 336 4.40 -4.45 -9.71
C ILE A 336 5.10 -5.75 -10.09
N VAL A 337 5.96 -5.73 -11.12
CA VAL A 337 6.74 -6.92 -11.52
C VAL A 337 7.64 -7.39 -10.38
N GLU A 338 8.24 -6.47 -9.63
CA GLU A 338 9.11 -6.80 -8.50
C GLU A 338 8.34 -7.34 -7.28
N VAL A 339 7.23 -6.71 -6.90
CA VAL A 339 6.50 -7.05 -5.65
C VAL A 339 5.44 -8.13 -5.87
N PHE A 340 4.84 -8.19 -7.05
CA PHE A 340 3.71 -9.07 -7.38
C PHE A 340 3.97 -9.87 -8.67
N PRO A 341 5.03 -10.70 -8.72
CA PRO A 341 5.44 -11.39 -9.95
C PRO A 341 4.40 -12.40 -10.49
N ARG A 342 3.49 -12.87 -9.63
CA ARG A 342 2.43 -13.82 -10.00
C ARG A 342 1.10 -13.14 -10.37
N SER A 343 0.97 -11.84 -10.13
CA SER A 343 -0.28 -11.12 -10.38
C SER A 343 -0.38 -10.67 -11.83
N HIS A 344 -1.59 -10.70 -12.38
CA HIS A 344 -1.85 -10.15 -13.70
C HIS A 344 -1.94 -8.63 -13.63
N HIS A 345 -0.97 -7.95 -14.24
CA HIS A 345 -0.98 -6.49 -14.35
C HIS A 345 -1.70 -6.04 -15.62
N CYS A 346 -2.77 -5.26 -15.45
CA CYS A 346 -3.59 -4.72 -16.52
C CYS A 346 -3.72 -3.19 -16.39
N PHE A 347 -3.87 -2.50 -17.52
CA PHE A 347 -4.18 -1.07 -17.51
C PHE A 347 -5.69 -0.85 -17.57
N GLY A 348 -6.19 0.11 -16.78
CA GLY A 348 -7.61 0.45 -16.75
C GLY A 348 -8.08 1.02 -18.09
N LEU A 349 -8.91 0.28 -18.82
CA LEU A 349 -9.43 0.72 -20.12
C LEU A 349 -10.16 2.08 -20.03
N SER A 350 -10.98 2.29 -19.00
CA SER A 350 -11.66 3.58 -18.79
C SER A 350 -10.70 4.75 -18.61
N LEU A 351 -9.52 4.54 -18.00
CA LEU A 351 -8.49 5.58 -17.86
C LEU A 351 -7.84 5.91 -19.21
N ILE A 352 -7.59 4.89 -20.02
CA ILE A 352 -7.08 5.07 -21.39
C ILE A 352 -8.09 5.86 -22.21
N MET A 353 -9.37 5.48 -22.17
CA MET A 353 -10.43 6.16 -22.92
C MET A 353 -10.65 7.60 -22.44
N LYS A 354 -10.45 7.91 -21.15
CA LYS A 354 -10.46 9.29 -20.61
C LYS A 354 -9.34 10.16 -21.17
N LYS A 355 -8.18 9.58 -21.52
CA LYS A 355 -7.03 10.29 -22.12
C LYS A 355 -7.16 10.50 -23.64
N VAL A 356 -8.07 9.77 -24.31
CA VAL A 356 -8.26 9.89 -25.77
C VAL A 356 -8.56 11.33 -26.23
N PRO A 357 -9.50 12.08 -25.61
CA PRO A 357 -9.74 13.47 -25.99
C PRO A 357 -8.52 14.37 -25.79
N GLU A 358 -7.79 14.20 -24.68
CA GLU A 358 -6.61 15.00 -24.38
C GLU A 358 -5.46 14.74 -25.37
N LYS A 359 -5.32 13.49 -25.83
CA LYS A 359 -4.21 13.06 -26.70
C LYS A 359 -4.50 13.20 -28.19
N LEU A 360 -5.75 13.02 -28.61
CA LEU A 360 -6.14 13.01 -30.02
C LEU A 360 -7.02 14.20 -30.42
N GLY A 361 -7.53 14.99 -29.47
CA GLY A 361 -8.50 16.07 -29.72
C GLY A 361 -8.01 17.18 -30.65
N GLY A 362 -6.69 17.33 -30.81
CA GLY A 362 -6.09 18.29 -31.75
C GLY A 362 -6.01 17.79 -33.20
N LEU A 363 -6.39 16.55 -33.49
CA LEU A 363 -6.34 15.99 -34.84
C LEU A 363 -7.55 16.42 -35.67
N HIS A 364 -7.33 16.78 -36.94
CA HIS A 364 -8.38 17.24 -37.87
C HIS A 364 -9.58 16.28 -37.98
N ASN A 365 -9.34 14.97 -37.85
CA ASN A 365 -10.38 13.92 -37.95
C ASN A 365 -10.71 13.28 -36.60
N TYR A 366 -10.53 14.01 -35.48
CA TYR A 366 -10.66 13.46 -34.13
C TYR A 366 -11.93 12.64 -33.91
N ASP A 367 -13.12 13.15 -34.28
CA ASP A 367 -14.37 12.44 -34.04
C ASP A 367 -14.44 11.10 -34.79
N ALA A 368 -13.96 11.08 -36.03
CA ALA A 368 -13.92 9.86 -36.85
C ALA A 368 -12.87 8.86 -36.33
N ILE A 369 -11.71 9.35 -35.87
CA ILE A 369 -10.68 8.53 -35.22
C ILE A 369 -11.23 7.94 -33.92
N ARG A 370 -11.85 8.76 -33.07
CA ARG A 370 -12.46 8.35 -31.80
C ARG A 370 -13.52 7.28 -32.02
N LYS A 371 -14.43 7.48 -32.99
CA LYS A 371 -15.46 6.48 -33.33
C LYS A 371 -14.82 5.17 -33.79
N SER A 372 -13.80 5.23 -34.64
CA SER A 372 -13.08 4.05 -35.14
C SER A 372 -12.35 3.31 -34.00
N LEU A 373 -11.75 4.05 -33.07
CA LEU A 373 -11.09 3.50 -31.89
C LEU A 373 -12.10 2.82 -30.95
N ILE A 374 -13.23 3.47 -30.64
CA ILE A 374 -14.29 2.89 -29.82
C ILE A 374 -14.78 1.58 -30.44
N LYS A 375 -15.03 1.58 -31.75
CA LYS A 375 -15.42 0.38 -32.48
C LYS A 375 -14.36 -0.72 -32.39
N ALA A 376 -13.10 -0.39 -32.66
CA ALA A 376 -12.01 -1.34 -32.56
C ALA A 376 -11.86 -1.93 -31.14
N VAL A 377 -12.10 -1.15 -30.09
CA VAL A 377 -11.89 -1.60 -28.70
C VAL A 377 -13.07 -2.39 -28.14
N TYR A 378 -14.29 -1.90 -28.38
CA TYR A 378 -15.51 -2.39 -27.72
C TYR A 378 -16.34 -3.35 -28.58
N GLU A 379 -16.17 -3.32 -29.90
CA GLU A 379 -17.03 -4.10 -30.81
C GLU A 379 -16.34 -5.33 -31.41
N THR A 380 -15.01 -5.39 -31.40
CA THR A 380 -14.29 -6.57 -31.89
C THR A 380 -14.25 -7.65 -30.84
N LEU A 381 -14.50 -8.89 -31.24
CA LEU A 381 -14.49 -10.04 -30.33
C LEU A 381 -13.22 -10.86 -30.50
N LYS A 382 -12.61 -10.91 -31.69
CA LYS A 382 -11.39 -11.69 -31.95
C LYS A 382 -10.18 -10.79 -32.07
N VAL A 383 -9.00 -11.34 -31.71
CA VAL A 383 -7.72 -10.64 -31.87
C VAL A 383 -7.50 -10.20 -33.32
N ILE A 384 -7.79 -11.07 -34.28
CA ILE A 384 -7.65 -10.77 -35.72
C ILE A 384 -8.53 -9.58 -36.14
N GLU A 385 -9.77 -9.51 -35.61
CA GLU A 385 -10.69 -8.40 -35.88
C GLU A 385 -10.17 -7.08 -35.28
N PHE A 386 -9.66 -7.13 -34.05
CA PHE A 386 -9.02 -5.97 -33.40
C PHE A 386 -7.83 -5.47 -34.20
N GLU A 387 -6.92 -6.36 -34.60
CA GLU A 387 -5.72 -6.01 -35.37
C GLU A 387 -6.09 -5.40 -36.73
N ALA A 388 -7.08 -5.97 -37.42
CA ALA A 388 -7.58 -5.42 -38.67
C ALA A 388 -8.25 -4.05 -38.49
N ALA A 389 -9.11 -3.89 -37.48
CA ALA A 389 -9.80 -2.63 -37.19
C ALA A 389 -8.82 -1.53 -36.77
N TRP A 390 -7.83 -1.87 -35.94
CA TRP A 390 -6.76 -0.97 -35.54
C TRP A 390 -5.90 -0.55 -36.74
N GLY A 391 -5.41 -1.52 -37.52
CA GLY A 391 -4.60 -1.25 -38.71
C GLY A 391 -5.33 -0.38 -39.73
N PHE A 392 -6.60 -0.67 -39.99
CA PHE A 392 -7.46 0.14 -40.85
C PHE A 392 -7.60 1.57 -40.34
N MET A 393 -7.83 1.78 -39.05
CA MET A 393 -7.90 3.11 -38.45
C MET A 393 -6.58 3.88 -38.65
N ILE A 394 -5.44 3.25 -38.35
CA ILE A 394 -4.12 3.88 -38.49
C ILE A 394 -3.87 4.33 -39.94
N GLN A 395 -4.13 3.44 -40.91
CA GLN A 395 -3.93 3.72 -42.34
C GLN A 395 -4.91 4.78 -42.86
N ARG A 396 -6.20 4.64 -42.55
CA ARG A 396 -7.26 5.53 -43.06
C ARG A 396 -7.06 6.98 -42.66
N PHE A 397 -6.59 7.22 -41.44
CA PHE A 397 -6.40 8.57 -40.92
C PHE A 397 -4.96 9.07 -40.99
N GLY A 398 -4.03 8.27 -41.51
CA GLY A 398 -2.62 8.66 -41.65
C GLY A 398 -1.93 8.95 -40.31
N VAL A 399 -2.29 8.21 -39.25
CA VAL A 399 -1.81 8.45 -37.87
C VAL A 399 -0.74 7.45 -37.42
N SER A 400 -0.03 6.81 -38.35
CA SER A 400 1.05 5.85 -38.09
C SER A 400 2.20 6.42 -37.27
N ASP A 401 2.45 7.73 -37.42
CA ASP A 401 3.52 8.43 -36.72
C ASP A 401 3.13 9.02 -35.37
N HIS A 402 1.87 8.83 -34.97
CA HIS A 402 1.38 9.35 -33.70
C HIS A 402 1.93 8.54 -32.51
N GLU A 403 2.93 9.09 -31.82
CA GLU A 403 3.68 8.45 -30.74
C GLU A 403 2.79 7.79 -29.67
N TRP A 404 1.74 8.49 -29.23
CA TRP A 404 0.84 7.95 -28.20
C TRP A 404 0.04 6.72 -28.68
N LEU A 405 -0.38 6.69 -29.94
CA LEU A 405 -1.13 5.55 -30.50
C LEU A 405 -0.19 4.34 -30.68
N ARG A 406 1.04 4.58 -31.15
CA ARG A 406 2.08 3.55 -31.26
C ARG A 406 2.38 2.92 -29.91
N SER A 407 2.67 3.74 -28.91
CA SER A 407 2.92 3.27 -27.54
C SER A 407 1.69 2.57 -26.95
N LEU A 408 0.47 3.04 -27.22
CA LEU A 408 -0.74 2.37 -26.77
C LEU A 408 -0.91 0.98 -27.42
N TYR A 409 -0.58 0.86 -28.70
CA TYR A 409 -0.62 -0.41 -29.43
C TYR A 409 0.41 -1.43 -28.94
N GLU A 410 1.63 -0.99 -28.60
CA GLU A 410 2.66 -1.83 -28.00
C GLU A 410 2.16 -2.48 -26.69
N ASP A 411 1.39 -1.73 -25.92
CA ASP A 411 0.80 -2.16 -24.65
C ASP A 411 -0.51 -2.96 -24.77
N ARG A 412 -1.02 -3.24 -25.98
CA ARG A 412 -2.39 -3.78 -26.22
C ARG A 412 -2.76 -5.02 -25.41
N VAL A 413 -1.81 -5.92 -25.17
CA VAL A 413 -2.02 -7.14 -24.37
C VAL A 413 -2.36 -6.86 -22.90
N ARG A 414 -2.08 -5.65 -22.41
CA ARG A 414 -2.38 -5.22 -21.03
C ARG A 414 -3.69 -4.47 -20.88
N TRP A 415 -4.35 -4.04 -21.95
CA TRP A 415 -5.52 -3.17 -21.84
C TRP A 415 -6.68 -3.47 -22.78
N ALA A 416 -6.42 -4.03 -23.95
CA ALA A 416 -7.47 -4.28 -24.93
C ALA A 416 -8.27 -5.54 -24.52
N PRO A 417 -9.62 -5.46 -24.42
CA PRO A 417 -10.44 -6.56 -23.90
C PRO A 417 -10.23 -7.90 -24.61
N VAL A 418 -9.99 -7.89 -25.92
CA VAL A 418 -9.74 -9.10 -26.73
C VAL A 418 -8.51 -9.90 -26.30
N TYR A 419 -7.56 -9.29 -25.59
CA TYR A 419 -6.34 -9.91 -25.07
C TYR A 419 -6.41 -10.26 -23.58
N LEU A 420 -7.49 -9.87 -22.89
CA LEU A 420 -7.64 -10.03 -21.43
C LEU A 420 -8.67 -11.10 -21.06
N LYS A 421 -9.03 -11.95 -22.02
CA LYS A 421 -10.16 -12.89 -21.94
C LYS A 421 -9.99 -13.97 -20.88
N ASP A 422 -8.76 -14.29 -20.52
CA ASP A 422 -8.38 -15.33 -19.56
C ASP A 422 -8.30 -14.81 -18.11
N LYS A 423 -8.46 -13.50 -17.89
CA LYS A 423 -8.25 -12.86 -16.59
C LYS A 423 -9.56 -12.44 -15.94
N PHE A 424 -9.65 -12.62 -14.63
CA PHE A 424 -10.81 -12.20 -13.85
C PHE A 424 -10.66 -10.74 -13.37
N PHE A 425 -11.74 -9.95 -13.48
CA PHE A 425 -11.75 -8.51 -13.14
C PHE A 425 -12.79 -8.10 -12.10
N ALA A 426 -13.64 -9.00 -11.59
CA ALA A 426 -14.62 -8.70 -10.54
C ALA A 426 -15.52 -7.46 -10.82
N GLY A 427 -15.85 -7.18 -12.08
CA GLY A 427 -16.65 -6.02 -12.50
C GLY A 427 -15.87 -4.71 -12.61
N MET A 428 -14.54 -4.74 -12.45
CA MET A 428 -13.67 -3.57 -12.52
C MET A 428 -13.11 -3.31 -13.93
N SER A 429 -13.37 -4.21 -14.89
CA SER A 429 -13.08 -3.94 -16.29
C SER A 429 -14.20 -3.11 -16.90
N ALA A 430 -13.88 -1.93 -17.42
CA ALA A 430 -14.83 -1.11 -18.17
C ALA A 430 -15.00 -1.65 -19.60
N ALA A 431 -15.55 -2.86 -19.73
CA ALA A 431 -15.60 -3.61 -20.98
C ALA A 431 -16.70 -3.13 -21.94
N HIS A 432 -17.60 -2.23 -21.49
CA HIS A 432 -18.54 -1.52 -22.37
C HIS A 432 -18.34 0.01 -22.38
N PRO A 433 -18.73 0.71 -23.46
CA PRO A 433 -18.67 2.17 -23.50
C PRO A 433 -19.47 2.82 -22.37
N GLY A 434 -18.88 3.81 -21.71
CA GLY A 434 -19.53 4.56 -20.62
C GLY A 434 -19.35 3.94 -19.23
N GLU A 435 -18.90 2.69 -19.14
CA GLU A 435 -18.48 2.12 -17.87
C GLU A 435 -17.17 2.76 -17.40
N SER A 436 -17.08 3.06 -16.10
CA SER A 436 -15.82 3.49 -15.51
C SER A 436 -15.78 3.13 -14.02
N ILE A 437 -14.59 2.79 -13.53
CA ILE A 437 -14.36 2.72 -12.09
C ILE A 437 -14.33 4.17 -11.58
N SER A 438 -15.25 4.51 -10.68
CA SER A 438 -15.18 5.77 -9.97
C SER A 438 -14.06 5.71 -8.92
N PRO A 439 -13.21 6.75 -8.81
CA PRO A 439 -12.29 6.89 -7.68
C PRO A 439 -13.03 6.76 -6.35
N PHE A 440 -12.42 6.13 -5.34
CA PHE A 440 -13.06 5.93 -4.04
C PHE A 440 -13.44 7.26 -3.37
N PHE A 441 -12.56 8.27 -3.48
CA PHE A 441 -12.77 9.62 -2.96
C PHE A 441 -13.36 10.58 -3.99
N ASP A 442 -14.05 10.07 -5.02
CA ASP A 442 -14.77 10.92 -5.96
C ASP A 442 -15.76 11.82 -5.19
N ARG A 443 -15.83 13.10 -5.57
CA ARG A 443 -16.60 14.17 -4.89
C ARG A 443 -16.15 14.54 -3.47
N TYR A 444 -15.22 13.81 -2.86
CA TYR A 444 -14.61 14.18 -1.59
C TYR A 444 -13.34 14.99 -1.83
N VAL A 445 -12.46 14.52 -2.71
CA VAL A 445 -11.18 15.17 -2.99
C VAL A 445 -11.27 15.95 -4.30
N HIS A 446 -10.95 17.24 -4.22
CA HIS A 446 -10.79 18.13 -5.36
C HIS A 446 -9.35 18.64 -5.43
N LYS A 447 -9.00 19.31 -6.53
CA LYS A 447 -7.65 19.81 -6.81
C LYS A 447 -7.08 20.67 -5.68
N GLN A 448 -7.89 21.55 -5.10
CA GLN A 448 -7.50 22.47 -4.02
C GLN A 448 -7.82 21.95 -2.61
N THR A 449 -8.20 20.69 -2.44
CA THR A 449 -8.50 20.15 -1.10
C THR A 449 -7.20 20.09 -0.29
N PRO A 450 -7.08 20.84 0.81
CA PRO A 450 -5.90 20.79 1.67
C PRO A 450 -5.89 19.51 2.49
N LEU A 451 -4.69 19.07 2.89
CA LEU A 451 -4.50 17.80 3.60
C LEU A 451 -5.38 17.63 4.84
N LYS A 452 -5.50 18.68 5.67
CA LYS A 452 -6.30 18.62 6.90
C LYS A 452 -7.78 18.35 6.62
N GLU A 453 -8.33 19.03 5.60
CA GLU A 453 -9.70 18.81 5.15
C GLU A 453 -9.88 17.40 4.58
N PHE A 454 -8.87 16.87 3.88
CA PHE A 454 -8.90 15.50 3.41
C PHE A 454 -8.97 14.48 4.54
N LEU A 455 -8.25 14.68 5.66
CA LEU A 455 -8.30 13.76 6.79
C LEU A 455 -9.72 13.67 7.38
N ASP A 456 -10.43 14.80 7.48
CA ASP A 456 -11.83 14.82 7.91
C ASP A 456 -12.75 14.14 6.89
N LYS A 457 -12.54 14.43 5.59
CA LYS A 457 -13.30 13.82 4.49
C LYS A 457 -13.03 12.32 4.33
N TYR A 458 -11.85 11.85 4.69
CA TYR A 458 -11.47 10.45 4.66
C TYR A 458 -12.37 9.62 5.56
N GLU A 459 -12.55 10.05 6.82
CA GLU A 459 -13.43 9.38 7.78
C GLU A 459 -14.90 9.45 7.33
N LEU A 460 -15.33 10.60 6.80
CA LEU A 460 -16.68 10.77 6.27
C LEU A 460 -16.97 9.81 5.10
N ALA A 461 -16.03 9.68 4.17
CA ALA A 461 -16.15 8.79 3.02
C ALA A 461 -16.21 7.32 3.45
N LEU A 462 -15.33 6.89 4.37
CA LEU A 462 -15.36 5.54 4.93
C LEU A 462 -16.70 5.25 5.62
N HIS A 463 -17.14 6.14 6.51
CA HIS A 463 -18.41 5.95 7.22
C HIS A 463 -19.61 5.86 6.28
N LYS A 464 -19.64 6.71 5.24
CA LYS A 464 -20.71 6.66 4.24
C LYS A 464 -20.69 5.33 3.47
N LYS A 465 -19.51 4.89 3.00
CA LYS A 465 -19.36 3.62 2.27
C LYS A 465 -19.75 2.41 3.11
N HIS A 466 -19.38 2.43 4.39
CA HIS A 466 -19.79 1.40 5.34
C HIS A 466 -21.31 1.35 5.53
N LYS A 467 -21.97 2.51 5.65
CA LYS A 467 -23.43 2.59 5.72
C LYS A 467 -24.11 2.13 4.44
N GLU A 468 -23.58 2.51 3.27
CA GLU A 468 -24.08 2.06 1.96
C GLU A 468 -24.05 0.53 1.85
N GLU A 469 -22.94 -0.10 2.26
CA GLU A 469 -22.81 -1.56 2.28
C GLU A 469 -23.80 -2.20 3.27
N SER A 470 -23.88 -1.70 4.51
CA SER A 470 -24.79 -2.24 5.52
C SER A 470 -26.27 -2.12 5.10
N PHE A 471 -26.64 -1.02 4.45
CA PHE A 471 -27.99 -0.86 3.91
C PHE A 471 -28.26 -1.89 2.78
N ALA A 472 -27.31 -2.06 1.85
CA ALA A 472 -27.43 -3.04 0.79
C ALA A 472 -27.49 -4.50 1.32
N ASP A 473 -26.78 -4.80 2.41
CA ASP A 473 -26.87 -6.08 3.13
C ASP A 473 -28.28 -6.32 3.70
N ILE A 474 -28.86 -5.32 4.37
CA ILE A 474 -30.23 -5.40 4.92
C ILE A 474 -31.24 -5.58 3.78
N GLU A 475 -31.13 -4.79 2.72
CA GLU A 475 -32.05 -4.83 1.59
C GLU A 475 -31.99 -6.19 0.87
N SER A 476 -30.79 -6.73 0.66
CA SER A 476 -30.61 -8.04 0.02
C SER A 476 -31.18 -9.20 0.85
N ARG A 477 -31.20 -9.08 2.18
CA ARG A 477 -31.73 -10.10 3.11
C ARG A 477 -33.24 -9.99 3.32
N SER A 478 -33.76 -8.77 3.38
CA SER A 478 -35.17 -8.51 3.72
C SER A 478 -36.10 -8.56 2.52
N SER A 479 -35.59 -8.29 1.30
CA SER A 479 -36.40 -8.25 0.09
C SER A 479 -35.95 -9.34 -0.90
N SER A 480 -36.93 -10.08 -1.42
CA SER A 480 -36.71 -10.91 -2.60
C SER A 480 -36.94 -10.05 -3.85
N PRO A 481 -35.97 -9.98 -4.78
CA PRO A 481 -36.14 -9.18 -5.98
C PRO A 481 -37.27 -9.77 -6.84
N LEU A 482 -38.02 -8.89 -7.51
CA LEU A 482 -39.07 -9.30 -8.44
C LEU A 482 -38.45 -9.97 -9.66
N LEU A 483 -38.95 -11.15 -10.02
CA LEU A 483 -38.57 -11.85 -11.24
C LEU A 483 -39.30 -11.22 -12.42
N LYS A 484 -38.58 -10.95 -13.51
CA LYS A 484 -39.15 -10.40 -14.75
C LYS A 484 -39.48 -11.48 -15.76
N THR A 485 -38.87 -12.66 -15.64
CA THR A 485 -39.14 -13.81 -16.49
C THR A 485 -39.55 -15.03 -15.65
N ARG A 486 -39.88 -16.14 -16.34
CA ARG A 486 -40.09 -17.45 -15.71
C ARG A 486 -38.87 -18.37 -15.87
N CYS A 487 -37.70 -17.80 -16.18
CA CYS A 487 -36.47 -18.55 -16.35
C CYS A 487 -35.98 -19.13 -15.01
N SER A 488 -35.61 -20.41 -15.00
CA SER A 488 -35.10 -21.09 -13.81
C SER A 488 -33.77 -20.50 -13.32
N PHE A 489 -32.90 -20.05 -14.22
CA PHE A 489 -31.64 -19.37 -13.88
C PHE A 489 -31.88 -18.08 -13.08
N GLU A 490 -32.90 -17.32 -13.46
CA GLU A 490 -33.31 -16.12 -12.77
C GLU A 490 -33.81 -16.44 -11.35
N PHE A 491 -34.70 -17.42 -11.23
CA PHE A 491 -35.18 -17.89 -9.94
C PHE A 491 -34.04 -18.37 -9.03
N GLN A 492 -33.12 -19.19 -9.57
CA GLN A 492 -31.98 -19.72 -8.83
C GLN A 492 -31.09 -18.59 -8.27
N LEU A 493 -30.66 -17.65 -9.12
CA LEU A 493 -29.76 -16.58 -8.68
C LEU A 493 -30.44 -15.49 -7.85
N SER A 494 -31.76 -15.31 -7.95
CA SER A 494 -32.51 -14.39 -7.08
C SER A 494 -32.40 -14.74 -5.58
N ARG A 495 -32.26 -16.03 -5.29
CA ARG A 495 -32.12 -16.56 -3.93
C ARG A 495 -30.69 -16.44 -3.41
N LEU A 496 -29.70 -16.55 -4.31
CA LEU A 496 -28.29 -16.64 -3.96
C LEU A 496 -27.58 -15.28 -3.97
N TYR A 497 -27.76 -14.48 -5.02
CA TYR A 497 -27.00 -13.24 -5.23
C TYR A 497 -27.52 -12.07 -4.42
N THR A 498 -26.63 -11.15 -4.06
CA THR A 498 -27.01 -9.82 -3.57
C THR A 498 -27.90 -9.11 -4.57
N ARG A 499 -28.76 -8.20 -4.09
CA ARG A 499 -29.79 -7.58 -4.92
C ARG A 499 -29.20 -6.87 -6.15
N GLU A 500 -28.16 -6.07 -5.96
CA GLU A 500 -27.50 -5.34 -7.06
C GLU A 500 -26.87 -6.28 -8.09
N MET A 501 -26.19 -7.33 -7.64
CA MET A 501 -25.57 -8.30 -8.56
C MET A 501 -26.61 -9.16 -9.27
N PHE A 502 -27.71 -9.51 -8.59
CA PHE A 502 -28.85 -10.16 -9.22
C PHE A 502 -29.48 -9.28 -10.30
N MET A 503 -29.69 -7.99 -10.05
CA MET A 503 -30.27 -7.08 -11.05
C MET A 503 -29.40 -6.99 -12.31
N LYS A 504 -28.07 -6.95 -12.17
CA LYS A 504 -27.15 -6.99 -13.31
C LYS A 504 -27.26 -8.30 -14.10
N PHE A 505 -27.34 -9.43 -13.40
CA PHE A 505 -27.56 -10.73 -14.04
C PHE A 505 -28.95 -10.83 -14.69
N GLN A 506 -29.99 -10.27 -14.06
CA GLN A 506 -31.37 -10.28 -14.54
C GLN A 506 -31.49 -9.56 -15.89
N LEU A 507 -30.72 -8.49 -16.11
CA LEU A 507 -30.62 -7.86 -17.43
C LEU A 507 -30.09 -8.83 -18.50
N GLU A 508 -29.11 -9.67 -18.17
CA GLU A 508 -28.64 -10.71 -19.11
C GLU A 508 -29.71 -11.76 -19.40
N VAL A 509 -30.56 -12.10 -18.41
CA VAL A 509 -31.70 -13.01 -18.62
C VAL A 509 -32.75 -12.37 -19.54
N GLU A 510 -33.10 -11.11 -19.31
CA GLU A 510 -34.04 -10.37 -20.16
C GLU A 510 -33.50 -10.25 -21.59
N GLU A 511 -32.21 -9.97 -21.74
CA GLU A 511 -31.58 -9.84 -23.05
C GLU A 511 -31.35 -11.18 -23.76
N VAL A 512 -31.71 -12.32 -23.16
CA VAL A 512 -31.82 -13.60 -23.92
C VAL A 512 -32.80 -13.44 -25.09
N TYR A 513 -33.84 -12.61 -24.97
CA TYR A 513 -34.79 -12.35 -26.07
C TYR A 513 -34.16 -11.65 -27.28
N SER A 514 -33.03 -10.95 -27.13
CA SER A 514 -32.31 -10.34 -28.25
C SER A 514 -31.50 -11.38 -29.04
N CYS A 515 -31.24 -12.54 -28.44
CA CYS A 515 -30.61 -13.70 -29.07
C CYS A 515 -31.66 -14.54 -29.81
N PHE A 516 -31.74 -14.37 -31.14
CA PHE A 516 -32.83 -14.94 -31.95
C PHE A 516 -32.44 -16.23 -32.70
N GLY A 517 -31.17 -16.63 -32.64
CA GLY A 517 -30.71 -17.86 -33.28
C GLY A 517 -29.57 -18.49 -32.49
N THR A 518 -29.68 -19.79 -32.21
CA THR A 518 -28.60 -20.60 -31.64
C THR A 518 -28.40 -21.80 -32.55
N THR A 519 -27.21 -21.94 -33.13
CA THR A 519 -26.88 -23.03 -34.05
C THR A 519 -25.60 -23.72 -33.61
N GLN A 520 -25.57 -25.04 -33.66
CA GLN A 520 -24.36 -25.82 -33.44
C GLN A 520 -23.45 -25.73 -34.68
N LEU A 521 -22.21 -25.28 -34.51
CA LEU A 521 -21.24 -25.17 -35.61
C LEU A 521 -20.31 -26.38 -35.71
N HIS A 522 -19.74 -26.79 -34.58
CA HIS A 522 -18.67 -27.78 -34.55
C HIS A 522 -18.78 -28.66 -33.30
N VAL A 523 -18.39 -29.92 -33.45
CA VAL A 523 -18.27 -30.89 -32.36
C VAL A 523 -16.87 -31.47 -32.42
N ASP A 524 -16.09 -31.22 -31.38
CA ASP A 524 -14.77 -31.79 -31.17
C ASP A 524 -14.79 -32.63 -29.88
N GLY A 525 -15.00 -33.94 -30.04
CA GLY A 525 -15.17 -34.86 -28.91
C GLY A 525 -16.31 -34.44 -27.99
N SER A 526 -15.98 -34.09 -26.74
CA SER A 526 -16.96 -33.65 -25.73
C SER A 526 -17.26 -32.15 -25.77
N ILE A 527 -16.56 -31.39 -26.60
CA ILE A 527 -16.69 -29.93 -26.72
C ILE A 527 -17.54 -29.61 -27.95
N ILE A 528 -18.56 -28.78 -27.75
CA ILE A 528 -19.45 -28.31 -28.79
C ILE A 528 -19.33 -26.79 -28.88
N ILE A 529 -19.15 -26.26 -30.10
CA ILE A 529 -19.14 -24.82 -30.36
C ILE A 529 -20.50 -24.44 -30.94
N PHE A 530 -21.19 -23.53 -30.25
CA PHE A 530 -22.42 -22.91 -30.68
C PHE A 530 -22.17 -21.51 -31.21
N LEU A 531 -22.97 -21.08 -32.17
CA LEU A 531 -23.08 -19.70 -32.64
C LEU A 531 -24.42 -19.13 -32.17
N VAL A 532 -24.37 -18.06 -31.39
CA VAL A 532 -25.53 -17.32 -30.94
C VAL A 532 -25.62 -16.00 -31.70
N LYS A 533 -26.74 -15.75 -32.37
CA LYS A 533 -27.01 -14.52 -33.11
C LYS A 533 -27.81 -13.55 -32.26
N GLU A 534 -27.24 -12.38 -31.98
CA GLU A 534 -27.86 -11.30 -31.22
C GLU A 534 -28.23 -10.12 -32.12
N ARG A 535 -29.40 -9.52 -31.88
CA ARG A 535 -29.76 -8.22 -32.46
C ARG A 535 -29.28 -7.10 -31.54
N VAL A 536 -28.25 -6.39 -31.97
CA VAL A 536 -27.68 -5.27 -31.23
C VAL A 536 -28.21 -3.95 -31.80
N LEU A 537 -28.69 -3.07 -30.92
CA LEU A 537 -29.08 -1.71 -31.27
C LEU A 537 -27.83 -0.85 -31.50
N VAL A 538 -27.77 -0.18 -32.64
CA VAL A 538 -26.69 0.73 -33.03
C VAL A 538 -27.25 2.14 -33.24
N GLU A 539 -26.37 3.15 -33.26
CA GLU A 539 -26.75 4.56 -33.47
C GLU A 539 -27.78 4.72 -34.61
N GLY A 540 -28.87 5.45 -34.33
CA GLY A 540 -29.92 5.77 -35.30
C GLY A 540 -31.00 4.69 -35.48
N ASN A 541 -31.33 3.92 -34.44
CA ASN A 541 -32.35 2.84 -34.46
C ASN A 541 -32.07 1.71 -35.46
N ARG A 542 -30.82 1.60 -35.95
CA ARG A 542 -30.40 0.49 -36.81
C ARG A 542 -30.11 -0.73 -35.95
N ARG A 543 -30.48 -1.91 -36.43
CA ARG A 543 -30.19 -3.19 -35.76
C ARG A 543 -29.11 -3.91 -36.56
N GLU A 544 -27.99 -4.18 -35.92
CA GLU A 544 -26.95 -5.06 -36.46
C GLU A 544 -27.10 -6.45 -35.87
N ILE A 545 -26.80 -7.47 -36.67
CA ILE A 545 -26.72 -8.86 -36.21
C ILE A 545 -25.27 -9.13 -35.85
N ARG A 546 -25.04 -9.61 -34.63
CA ARG A 546 -23.71 -10.04 -34.17
C ARG A 546 -23.74 -11.52 -33.81
N ASP A 547 -22.63 -12.16 -34.12
CA ASP A 547 -22.44 -13.58 -33.95
C ASP A 547 -21.47 -13.83 -32.78
N PHE A 548 -21.92 -14.61 -31.80
CA PHE A 548 -21.16 -14.93 -30.59
C PHE A 548 -20.90 -16.43 -30.52
N GLU A 549 -19.61 -16.79 -30.52
CA GLU A 549 -19.18 -18.18 -30.31
C GLU A 549 -19.25 -18.53 -28.83
N VAL A 550 -19.88 -19.66 -28.53
CA VAL A 550 -20.04 -20.19 -27.18
C VAL A 550 -19.58 -21.64 -27.17
N LEU A 551 -18.51 -21.90 -26.44
CA LEU A 551 -18.00 -23.23 -26.18
C LEU A 551 -18.82 -23.86 -25.05
N TYR A 552 -19.28 -25.08 -25.24
CA TYR A 552 -20.00 -25.87 -24.24
C TYR A 552 -19.44 -27.28 -24.16
N SER A 553 -19.16 -27.75 -22.95
CA SER A 553 -18.78 -29.13 -22.68
C SER A 553 -19.77 -29.75 -21.70
N ARG A 554 -20.55 -30.72 -22.17
CA ARG A 554 -21.54 -31.42 -21.32
C ARG A 554 -20.86 -32.24 -20.23
N THR A 555 -19.77 -32.93 -20.57
CA THR A 555 -19.03 -33.80 -19.63
C THR A 555 -18.36 -32.99 -18.53
N ALA A 556 -17.77 -31.84 -18.87
CA ALA A 556 -17.14 -30.96 -17.89
C ALA A 556 -18.13 -30.03 -17.19
N GLY A 557 -19.36 -29.87 -17.71
CA GLY A 557 -20.30 -28.85 -17.26
C GLY A 557 -19.74 -27.44 -17.43
N GLU A 558 -19.03 -27.18 -18.52
CA GLU A 558 -18.40 -25.88 -18.82
C GLU A 558 -19.13 -25.15 -19.95
N VAL A 559 -19.28 -23.84 -19.80
CA VAL A 559 -19.73 -22.90 -20.81
C VAL A 559 -18.80 -21.69 -20.86
N ARG A 560 -18.34 -21.31 -22.04
CA ARG A 560 -17.48 -20.13 -22.24
C ARG A 560 -17.94 -19.36 -23.47
N CYS A 561 -18.37 -18.11 -23.28
CA CYS A 561 -18.74 -17.22 -24.38
C CYS A 561 -17.58 -16.32 -24.78
N ILE A 562 -17.41 -16.07 -26.07
CA ILE A 562 -16.39 -15.19 -26.63
C ILE A 562 -16.45 -13.74 -26.10
N CYS A 563 -17.60 -13.29 -25.57
CA CYS A 563 -17.75 -11.96 -24.96
C CYS A 563 -17.03 -11.84 -23.60
N ASN A 564 -16.70 -12.96 -22.95
CA ASN A 564 -16.02 -13.04 -21.64
C ASN A 564 -16.70 -12.27 -20.52
N CYS A 565 -18.02 -12.08 -20.59
CA CYS A 565 -18.81 -11.43 -19.55
C CYS A 565 -18.54 -12.04 -18.16
N PHE A 566 -18.41 -13.37 -18.07
CA PHE A 566 -18.08 -14.04 -16.81
C PHE A 566 -16.71 -13.62 -16.26
N ASN A 567 -15.68 -13.50 -17.09
CA ASN A 567 -14.35 -13.10 -16.65
C ASN A 567 -14.32 -11.60 -16.25
N PHE A 568 -15.06 -10.76 -16.96
CA PHE A 568 -15.12 -9.33 -16.64
C PHE A 568 -15.99 -9.02 -15.42
N TYR A 569 -17.15 -9.66 -15.27
CA TYR A 569 -18.17 -9.30 -14.28
C TYR A 569 -18.48 -10.40 -13.26
N GLY A 570 -18.17 -11.67 -13.55
CA GLY A 570 -18.38 -12.78 -12.64
C GLY A 570 -19.78 -13.41 -12.67
N TYR A 571 -20.56 -13.14 -13.73
CA TYR A 571 -21.83 -13.81 -14.00
C TYR A 571 -21.96 -14.14 -15.50
N LEU A 572 -22.78 -15.12 -15.85
CA LEU A 572 -22.94 -15.56 -17.24
C LEU A 572 -23.70 -14.53 -18.08
N CYS A 573 -23.28 -14.34 -19.34
CA CYS A 573 -24.02 -13.53 -20.31
C CYS A 573 -25.22 -14.26 -20.90
N ARG A 574 -26.11 -13.48 -21.50
CA ARG A 574 -27.23 -13.92 -22.34
C ARG A 574 -26.87 -15.03 -23.33
N HIS A 575 -25.69 -14.97 -23.99
CA HIS A 575 -25.28 -16.00 -24.97
C HIS A 575 -24.98 -17.35 -24.32
N ALA A 576 -24.29 -17.34 -23.17
CA ALA A 576 -24.04 -18.55 -22.41
C ALA A 576 -25.35 -19.15 -21.88
N LEU A 577 -26.27 -18.30 -21.41
CA LEU A 577 -27.60 -18.72 -20.97
C LEU A 577 -28.41 -19.34 -22.12
N CYS A 578 -28.34 -18.78 -23.33
CA CYS A 578 -28.98 -19.37 -24.53
C CYS A 578 -28.50 -20.79 -24.77
N VAL A 579 -27.19 -21.03 -24.69
CA VAL A 579 -26.61 -22.36 -24.93
C VAL A 579 -26.92 -23.34 -23.81
N LEU A 580 -26.91 -22.91 -22.55
CA LEU A 580 -27.36 -23.74 -21.44
C LEU A 580 -28.82 -24.16 -21.61
N ASN A 581 -29.70 -23.20 -21.93
CA ASN A 581 -31.11 -23.46 -22.19
C ASN A 581 -31.33 -24.38 -23.41
N PHE A 582 -30.59 -24.15 -24.51
CA PHE A 582 -30.62 -24.99 -25.71
C PHE A 582 -30.26 -26.46 -25.39
N ASN A 583 -29.36 -26.67 -24.43
CA ASN A 583 -28.93 -27.99 -24.00
C ASN A 583 -29.79 -28.59 -22.87
N GLY A 584 -30.89 -27.94 -22.48
CA GLY A 584 -31.81 -28.42 -21.44
C GLY A 584 -31.23 -28.35 -20.02
N VAL A 585 -30.25 -27.47 -19.78
CA VAL A 585 -29.70 -27.26 -18.43
C VAL A 585 -30.69 -26.41 -17.63
N GLU A 586 -31.20 -26.94 -16.53
CA GLU A 586 -32.22 -26.25 -15.71
C GLU A 586 -31.63 -25.25 -14.71
N GLU A 587 -30.39 -25.48 -14.27
CA GLU A 587 -29.72 -24.65 -13.26
C GLU A 587 -28.32 -24.22 -13.70
N ILE A 588 -27.91 -23.01 -13.32
CA ILE A 588 -26.55 -22.54 -13.56
C ILE A 588 -25.59 -23.46 -12.79
N PRO A 589 -24.57 -24.03 -13.46
CA PRO A 589 -23.58 -24.87 -12.79
C PRO A 589 -22.86 -24.09 -11.68
N HIS A 590 -22.66 -24.74 -10.53
CA HIS A 590 -22.12 -24.09 -9.32
C HIS A 590 -20.80 -23.33 -9.55
N LYS A 591 -19.94 -23.79 -10.47
CA LYS A 591 -18.68 -23.12 -10.83
C LYS A 591 -18.85 -21.69 -11.37
N TYR A 592 -20.02 -21.37 -11.91
CA TYR A 592 -20.36 -20.03 -12.42
C TYR A 592 -21.15 -19.18 -11.42
N ILE A 593 -21.38 -19.70 -10.20
CA ILE A 593 -22.02 -18.99 -9.10
C ILE A 593 -20.93 -18.56 -8.12
N LEU A 594 -20.35 -17.39 -8.37
CA LEU A 594 -19.24 -16.89 -7.56
C LEU A 594 -19.70 -16.59 -6.13
N SER A 595 -19.00 -17.17 -5.15
CA SER A 595 -19.25 -16.91 -3.73
C SER A 595 -19.25 -15.41 -3.43
N ARG A 596 -18.37 -14.64 -4.08
CA ARG A 596 -18.24 -13.18 -3.90
C ARG A 596 -19.53 -12.41 -4.16
N TRP A 597 -20.48 -12.94 -4.94
CA TRP A 597 -21.75 -12.25 -5.22
C TRP A 597 -22.90 -12.74 -4.35
N LYS A 598 -22.69 -13.75 -3.51
CA LYS A 598 -23.77 -14.33 -2.70
C LYS A 598 -24.13 -13.46 -1.49
N LYS A 599 -25.40 -13.52 -1.07
CA LYS A 599 -25.92 -12.81 0.13
C LYS A 599 -25.27 -13.28 1.44
N ASP A 600 -24.85 -14.54 1.48
CA ASP A 600 -24.24 -15.21 2.62
C ASP A 600 -22.70 -15.22 2.56
N TYR A 601 -22.11 -14.46 1.63
CA TYR A 601 -20.68 -14.48 1.36
C TYR A 601 -19.80 -14.25 2.60
N LYS A 602 -20.18 -13.30 3.48
CA LYS A 602 -19.47 -13.07 4.75
C LYS A 602 -19.51 -14.31 5.65
N ARG A 603 -20.62 -15.05 5.70
CA ARG A 603 -20.80 -16.26 6.54
C ARG A 603 -20.03 -17.47 6.01
N LEU A 604 -19.84 -17.55 4.68
CA LEU A 604 -19.20 -18.68 4.01
C LEU A 604 -17.68 -18.56 3.92
N TYR A 605 -17.12 -17.36 4.01
CA TYR A 605 -15.68 -17.16 3.89
C TYR A 605 -14.98 -17.43 5.22
N VAL A 606 -14.86 -18.72 5.53
CA VAL A 606 -13.82 -19.27 6.39
C VAL A 606 -12.84 -19.93 5.43
N PRO A 607 -11.57 -19.49 5.32
CA PRO A 607 -10.63 -20.17 4.44
C PRO A 607 -10.52 -21.65 4.84
N ASP A 608 -10.88 -22.56 3.94
CA ASP A 608 -10.55 -23.97 4.07
C ASP A 608 -9.03 -24.10 3.88
N HIS A 609 -8.30 -24.20 4.99
CA HIS A 609 -6.91 -24.64 4.95
C HIS A 609 -6.88 -26.15 4.72
N SER A 610 -7.06 -26.56 3.46
CA SER A 610 -6.56 -27.86 3.03
C SER A 610 -5.03 -27.80 2.89
N THR A 611 -4.37 -28.31 3.92
CA THR A 611 -3.03 -28.94 3.88
C THR A 611 -1.95 -28.25 3.04
N SER A 612 -1.12 -27.43 3.69
CA SER A 612 0.32 -27.40 3.38
C SER A 612 1.12 -27.12 4.66
N SER A 613 2.23 -27.85 4.76
CA SER A 613 3.15 -28.07 5.88
C SER A 613 3.18 -27.06 7.02
N VAL A 614 3.16 -27.63 8.24
CA VAL A 614 3.55 -27.02 9.51
C VAL A 614 4.88 -26.29 9.36
N ASP A 615 4.83 -24.96 9.46
CA ASP A 615 5.96 -24.13 9.88
C ASP A 615 5.44 -23.16 10.94
N ASP A 616 6.26 -22.91 11.96
CA ASP A 616 5.95 -22.31 13.26
C ASP A 616 5.64 -20.79 13.21
N THR A 617 4.90 -20.36 12.19
CA THR A 617 4.46 -18.98 11.98
C THR A 617 2.98 -18.95 11.61
N ASP A 618 2.08 -18.86 12.60
CA ASP A 618 0.75 -18.31 12.27
C ASP A 618 -0.15 -17.66 13.33
N CYS A 619 0.42 -17.19 14.45
CA CYS A 619 -0.35 -16.35 15.37
C CYS A 619 -1.01 -15.13 14.66
N SER A 620 -0.35 -14.58 13.64
CA SER A 620 -0.91 -13.50 12.82
C SER A 620 -2.08 -13.94 11.94
N GLN A 621 -2.04 -15.09 11.24
CA GLN A 621 -3.17 -15.50 10.42
C GLN A 621 -4.35 -15.95 11.30
N TRP A 622 -4.09 -16.67 12.40
CA TRP A 622 -5.14 -17.00 13.38
C TRP A 622 -5.79 -15.75 13.95
N SER A 623 -4.99 -14.74 14.31
CA SER A 623 -5.51 -13.46 14.79
C SER A 623 -6.38 -12.75 13.74
N ASN A 624 -5.95 -12.71 12.47
CA ASN A 624 -6.76 -12.11 11.40
C ASN A 624 -8.05 -12.91 11.14
N GLN A 625 -8.02 -14.24 11.18
CA GLN A 625 -9.19 -15.09 11.00
C GLN A 625 -10.19 -14.88 12.14
N LEU A 626 -9.73 -14.96 13.39
CA LEU A 626 -10.57 -14.71 14.57
C LEU A 626 -11.16 -13.30 14.54
N PHE A 627 -10.36 -12.29 14.15
CA PHE A 627 -10.85 -10.92 14.04
C PHE A 627 -11.92 -10.79 12.94
N ARG A 628 -11.76 -11.45 11.79
CA ARG A 628 -12.76 -11.47 10.73
C ARG A 628 -14.07 -12.12 11.20
N SER A 629 -13.99 -13.26 11.88
CA SER A 629 -15.16 -13.95 12.44
C SER A 629 -15.85 -13.12 13.53
N ALA A 630 -15.09 -12.52 14.44
CA ALA A 630 -15.62 -11.63 15.47
C ALA A 630 -16.26 -10.38 14.85
N LEU A 631 -15.68 -9.82 13.78
CA LEU A 631 -16.24 -8.66 13.09
C LEU A 631 -17.62 -8.94 12.53
N GLN A 632 -17.91 -10.15 12.05
CA GLN A 632 -19.26 -10.53 11.59
C GLN A 632 -20.28 -10.49 12.74
N VAL A 633 -19.89 -11.01 13.91
CA VAL A 633 -20.73 -10.96 15.12
C VAL A 633 -20.95 -9.51 15.55
N VAL A 634 -19.93 -8.66 15.48
CA VAL A 634 -20.05 -7.23 15.76
C VAL A 634 -20.96 -6.52 14.75
N GLU A 635 -20.81 -6.79 13.45
CA GLU A 635 -21.64 -6.21 12.39
C GLU A 635 -23.12 -6.56 12.53
N GLU A 636 -23.43 -7.80 12.93
CA GLU A 636 -24.81 -8.20 13.23
C GLU A 636 -25.29 -7.64 14.59
N GLY A 637 -24.40 -7.58 15.59
CA GLY A 637 -24.69 -7.07 16.93
C GLY A 637 -25.11 -5.61 16.94
N ILE A 638 -24.58 -4.78 16.05
CA ILE A 638 -24.92 -3.34 15.99
C ILE A 638 -26.27 -3.04 15.31
N LEU A 639 -27.00 -4.05 14.83
CA LEU A 639 -28.27 -3.84 14.10
C LEU A 639 -29.43 -3.42 15.01
N SER A 640 -29.49 -3.94 16.24
CA SER A 640 -30.49 -3.55 17.24
C SER A 640 -29.97 -3.80 18.65
N LEU A 641 -30.65 -3.25 19.66
CA LEU A 641 -30.30 -3.50 21.07
C LEU A 641 -30.36 -4.99 21.42
N ASP A 642 -31.33 -5.72 20.87
CA ASP A 642 -31.45 -7.17 21.10
C ASP A 642 -30.27 -7.93 20.50
N HIS A 643 -29.90 -7.62 19.25
CA HIS A 643 -28.72 -8.23 18.61
C HIS A 643 -27.44 -7.90 19.39
N TYR A 644 -27.32 -6.67 19.89
CA TYR A 644 -26.18 -6.24 20.70
C TYR A 644 -26.06 -7.09 21.97
N ASN A 645 -27.17 -7.30 22.69
CA ASN A 645 -27.18 -8.10 23.90
C ASN A 645 -26.81 -9.57 23.62
N VAL A 646 -27.36 -10.17 22.56
CA VAL A 646 -27.03 -11.55 22.16
C VAL A 646 -25.56 -11.68 21.74
N ALA A 647 -25.05 -10.73 20.95
CA ALA A 647 -23.67 -10.71 20.51
C ALA A 647 -22.70 -10.55 21.69
N LEU A 648 -23.00 -9.64 22.62
CA LEU A 648 -22.18 -9.42 23.81
C LEU A 648 -22.11 -10.68 24.69
N GLN A 649 -23.27 -11.26 25.01
CA GLN A 649 -23.33 -12.50 25.79
C GLN A 649 -22.55 -13.64 25.10
N SER A 650 -22.73 -13.81 23.79
CA SER A 650 -22.04 -14.85 23.04
C SER A 650 -20.52 -14.67 23.03
N LEU A 651 -20.04 -13.41 22.94
CA LEU A 651 -18.62 -13.08 23.01
C LEU A 651 -18.05 -13.32 24.42
N GLU A 652 -18.79 -12.97 25.47
CA GLU A 652 -18.40 -13.24 26.86
C GLU A 652 -18.31 -14.74 27.15
N GLU A 653 -19.32 -15.52 26.73
CA GLU A 653 -19.32 -16.98 26.85
C GLU A 653 -18.15 -17.62 26.06
N SER A 654 -17.88 -17.12 24.86
CA SER A 654 -16.77 -17.58 24.03
C SER A 654 -15.43 -17.27 24.70
N LEU A 655 -15.28 -16.07 25.27
CA LEU A 655 -14.08 -15.68 26.00
C LEU A 655 -13.85 -16.55 27.23
N SER A 656 -14.90 -16.85 28.01
CA SER A 656 -14.82 -17.76 29.15
C SER A 656 -14.35 -19.15 28.72
N LYS A 657 -14.96 -19.71 27.66
CA LYS A 657 -14.56 -21.03 27.12
C LYS A 657 -13.11 -21.07 26.69
N VAL A 658 -12.58 -19.98 26.13
CA VAL A 658 -11.16 -19.89 25.73
C VAL A 658 -10.24 -19.83 26.95
N HIS A 659 -10.58 -19.07 27.99
CA HIS A 659 -9.80 -19.07 29.24
C HIS A 659 -9.81 -20.45 29.94
N ASP A 660 -10.92 -21.18 29.85
CA ASP A 660 -11.03 -22.52 30.45
C ASP A 660 -10.16 -23.57 29.74
N VAL A 661 -9.65 -23.29 28.54
CA VAL A 661 -8.68 -24.17 27.86
C VAL A 661 -7.36 -24.22 28.63
N GLU A 662 -6.94 -23.10 29.24
CA GLU A 662 -5.73 -23.04 30.07
C GLU A 662 -5.87 -23.87 31.36
N GLN A 663 -7.10 -24.02 31.88
CA GLN A 663 -7.38 -24.76 33.12
C GLN A 663 -7.56 -26.27 32.94
N ARG A 664 -7.65 -26.78 31.70
CA ARG A 664 -7.75 -28.23 31.41
C ARG A 664 -6.42 -28.88 31.02
N GLN A 665 -5.34 -28.11 31.04
CA GLN A 665 -3.98 -28.59 30.75
C GLN A 665 -3.08 -28.72 32.01
N GLU A 666 -3.63 -28.47 33.20
CA GLU A 666 -3.10 -28.93 34.50
C GLU A 666 -3.90 -30.15 34.97
#